data_AF-A0AAW6H7T6-F1
#
_entry.id   AF-A0AAW6H7T6-F1
#
_cell.length_a   1.000
_cell.length_b   1.000
_cell.length_c   1.000
_cell.angle_alpha   90.00
_cell.angle_beta   90.00
_cell.angle_gamma   90.00
#
_symmetry.space_group_name_H-M   'P 1'
#
loop_
_entity.id
_entity.type
_entity.pdbx_description
1 polymer ?
#
loop_
_entity_poly.entity_id
_entity_poly.type
_entity_poly.pdbx_seq_one_letter_code
_entity_poly.pdbx_strand_id
1 'polypeptide(L)'
;MLTIYDSNGNRRTDIEAGDSSTQVKEVQGDNVLTLSFTHYEYIALDVNDRVDFEGERYWLTERYIPKQKSGQEWVYDLKFYGIESLVRRFLVLETTDGNTEPVFTLTATPREHVAMIVKCINDGMNHTTDWKVGRVDGTDLIVIDYEGKYCNEALKEIAEAVGGQAEWWVEGQTVNVCRCEHGEEITLGYGKGLTGIERDTTGTDNFYTRLFPVGSTRNIDPSKYGHSRLMLPGGRQYVEIHTEEYGIYDRYEQDAFSGIYPRRIGAVSSVRSEDVKDDDGNPFTVYYFRDDSLNFDPNDYELPDETKRVSFQDGDLSGLGQGEDHYFEVNFNSATREFEIITIWPYDDDTQLPGGKLIPKSGDRYILWNIRMPDEYYPLAEEEFLTAVEQFNTECWQDLAVYKAPTDHVWIEENGVSLSVGRRVRLESEEYFPETGYRSSRITKITRKVNQPGEMDIEISDALHSGAFERVNDSIGELKNYTKSKAEGAALPDIIRSWDKTLPTDNNLFSARRSQAEHISKKKNDRAKGKITFEAGASFGQEDNAGIDDKGNAELLTLVVREFLRSPKFVDGLFGEGWRLWMEDALSHLTIDKLTVRQVMVVLELLIEKVRSVGGQLCVSAANGKIKTAVLEDGYWRITFEQDNSFQAHDLMRCATFSGGNLKGYWVEVAGVEGDSILVSEDEFSGSLPEAGDECVLMGNTENPLRQNLILISATEDGQPRVDVMDGVKAKNFTGCLRARLGNLDGISDDWFPADNQPHGNGLYSDNAYLRGTFLLVTGEDIKTKFEIVEGRITSAVTALRNDFATEKGYLNNPAFDDGLEKWNTENETVFFLAGNKWIWANNNVLTRKGDGASVTVDDGRTVVHIRNKYILQKRANLKSIPSMPVNGDGEKEAVPVYLSFFYRCATKGTLRVQFLDVDKTGFANFNSLEVE
;
A
#
# COMPACT_ATOMS: atom_id res chain seq x y z
N MET A 1 -1.43 17.90 -15.21
CA MET A 1 -1.49 19.05 -14.26
C MET A 1 -0.19 19.09 -13.50
N LEU A 2 0.47 20.25 -13.42
CA LEU A 2 1.75 20.44 -12.72
C LEU A 2 1.59 21.46 -11.59
N THR A 3 2.38 21.35 -10.52
CA THR A 3 2.38 22.31 -9.41
C THR A 3 3.64 23.15 -9.44
N ILE A 4 3.48 24.48 -9.42
CA ILE A 4 4.59 25.43 -9.25
C ILE A 4 4.74 25.74 -7.76
N TYR A 5 5.96 25.64 -7.25
CA TYR A 5 6.33 25.94 -5.87
C TYR A 5 7.21 27.19 -5.79
N ASP A 6 7.13 27.91 -4.68
CA ASP A 6 8.09 28.96 -4.34
C ASP A 6 9.45 28.37 -3.92
N SER A 7 10.45 29.24 -3.80
CA SER A 7 11.81 28.89 -3.34
C SER A 7 11.87 28.33 -1.90
N ASN A 8 10.83 28.51 -1.08
CA ASN A 8 10.70 27.92 0.25
C ASN A 8 9.96 26.56 0.23
N GLY A 9 9.45 26.13 -0.94
CA GLY A 9 8.70 24.89 -1.12
C GLY A 9 7.18 25.01 -0.88
N ASN A 10 6.63 26.21 -0.69
CA ASN A 10 5.19 26.42 -0.64
C ASN A 10 4.58 26.32 -2.04
N ARG A 11 3.39 25.74 -2.18
CA ARG A 11 2.65 25.70 -3.46
C ARG A 11 2.17 27.12 -3.84
N ARG A 12 2.56 27.61 -5.03
CA ARG A 12 2.04 28.86 -5.61
C ARG A 12 0.73 28.62 -6.38
N THR A 13 0.73 27.68 -7.32
CA THR A 13 -0.47 27.31 -8.10
C THR A 13 -0.34 25.90 -8.70
N ASP A 14 -1.45 25.36 -9.20
CA ASP A 14 -1.45 24.24 -10.14
C ASP A 14 -1.79 24.76 -11.54
N ILE A 15 -1.17 24.18 -12.56
CA ILE A 15 -1.34 24.56 -13.95
C ILE A 15 -1.73 23.35 -14.81
N GLU A 16 -2.52 23.62 -15.85
CA GLU A 16 -2.66 22.72 -16.99
C GLU A 16 -1.76 23.29 -18.09
N ALA A 17 -0.75 22.50 -18.49
CA ALA A 17 0.13 22.88 -19.58
C ALA A 17 -0.66 22.88 -20.90
N GLY A 18 -0.41 23.85 -21.76
CA GLY A 18 -0.94 23.87 -23.13
C GLY A 18 -0.08 23.02 -24.07
N ASP A 19 -0.62 22.66 -25.22
CA ASP A 19 -0.01 21.69 -26.14
C ASP A 19 1.33 22.12 -26.77
N SER A 20 1.70 23.40 -26.64
CA SER A 20 3.04 23.92 -26.99
C SER A 20 4.11 23.69 -25.89
N SER A 21 3.70 23.19 -24.72
CA SER A 21 4.60 22.96 -23.59
C SER A 21 5.47 21.73 -23.83
N THR A 22 6.78 21.90 -23.75
CA THR A 22 7.78 20.90 -24.14
C THR A 22 8.94 20.86 -23.15
N GLN A 23 9.50 19.66 -22.95
CA GLN A 23 10.83 19.46 -22.38
C GLN A 23 11.81 19.25 -23.54
N VAL A 24 12.93 19.96 -23.57
CA VAL A 24 14.06 19.68 -24.47
C VAL A 24 15.27 19.30 -23.62
N LYS A 25 15.91 18.17 -23.90
CA LYS A 25 17.12 17.68 -23.21
C LYS A 25 18.15 17.18 -24.23
N GLU A 26 19.43 17.49 -24.03
CA GLU A 26 20.50 17.31 -25.01
C GLU A 26 21.84 16.95 -24.34
N VAL A 27 22.68 16.09 -24.95
CA VAL A 27 24.05 15.82 -24.44
C VAL A 27 24.90 17.09 -24.57
N GLN A 28 25.73 17.40 -23.56
CA GLN A 28 26.50 18.66 -23.46
C GLN A 28 25.65 19.96 -23.58
N GLY A 29 24.32 19.84 -23.57
CA GLY A 29 23.38 20.94 -23.75
C GLY A 29 22.51 21.17 -22.53
N ASP A 30 21.39 21.86 -22.75
CA ASP A 30 20.43 22.17 -21.70
C ASP A 30 19.34 21.10 -21.55
N ASN A 31 18.81 21.02 -20.33
CA ASN A 31 17.50 20.49 -20.03
C ASN A 31 16.56 21.68 -19.72
N VAL A 32 15.60 21.96 -20.61
CA VAL A 32 14.68 23.10 -20.52
C VAL A 32 13.24 22.62 -20.59
N LEU A 33 12.45 22.96 -19.58
CA LEU A 33 11.01 22.76 -19.54
C LEU A 33 10.32 24.08 -19.89
N THR A 34 9.81 24.18 -21.11
CA THR A 34 8.99 25.31 -21.58
C THR A 34 7.53 25.04 -21.27
N LEU A 35 6.90 25.92 -20.50
CA LEU A 35 5.50 25.82 -20.09
C LEU A 35 4.70 27.01 -20.62
N SER A 36 3.76 26.73 -21.52
CA SER A 36 2.79 27.71 -22.02
C SER A 36 1.41 27.39 -21.44
N PHE A 37 0.77 28.32 -20.72
CA PHE A 37 -0.56 28.09 -20.13
C PHE A 37 -1.33 29.41 -19.92
N THR A 38 -2.61 29.31 -19.60
CA THR A 38 -3.43 30.46 -19.16
C THR A 38 -3.89 30.31 -17.73
N HIS A 39 -4.02 31.42 -17.01
CA HIS A 39 -4.53 31.45 -15.64
C HIS A 39 -5.46 32.65 -15.43
N TYR A 40 -6.47 32.49 -14.58
CA TYR A 40 -7.49 33.51 -14.34
C TYR A 40 -7.01 34.64 -13.41
N GLU A 41 -6.08 34.33 -12.51
CA GLU A 41 -5.40 35.27 -11.62
C GLU A 41 -3.95 35.55 -12.05
N TYR A 42 -3.46 36.74 -11.71
CA TYR A 42 -2.06 37.12 -11.83
C TYR A 42 -1.22 36.41 -10.78
N ILE A 43 -0.23 35.63 -11.21
CA ILE A 43 0.73 34.93 -10.38
C ILE A 43 2.08 35.60 -10.59
N ALA A 44 2.64 36.18 -9.54
CA ALA A 44 4.04 36.57 -9.54
C ALA A 44 4.90 35.30 -9.45
N LEU A 45 5.84 35.15 -10.38
CA LEU A 45 6.84 34.07 -10.37
C LEU A 45 8.24 34.70 -10.27
N ASP A 46 9.01 34.26 -9.28
CA ASP A 46 10.32 34.80 -8.93
C ASP A 46 11.44 33.76 -9.10
N VAL A 47 12.68 34.23 -9.08
CA VAL A 47 13.88 33.39 -9.28
C VAL A 47 13.95 32.28 -8.22
N ASN A 48 14.26 31.07 -8.67
CA ASN A 48 14.26 29.79 -7.94
C ASN A 48 12.88 29.26 -7.53
N ASP A 49 11.77 29.85 -8.00
CA ASP A 49 10.50 29.11 -8.10
C ASP A 49 10.71 27.84 -8.95
N ARG A 50 10.02 26.75 -8.64
CA ARG A 50 10.33 25.43 -9.19
C ARG A 50 9.09 24.61 -9.56
N VAL A 51 9.29 23.66 -10.48
CA VAL A 51 8.30 22.67 -10.90
C VAL A 51 8.99 21.31 -11.04
N ASP A 52 8.26 20.24 -10.74
CA ASP A 52 8.75 18.86 -10.84
C ASP A 52 7.99 18.17 -11.99
N PHE A 53 8.70 17.53 -12.94
CA PHE A 53 8.16 16.91 -14.16
C PHE A 53 8.97 15.65 -14.52
N GLU A 54 8.30 14.54 -14.86
CA GLU A 54 8.92 13.23 -15.19
C GLU A 54 10.01 12.77 -14.19
N GLY A 55 9.83 13.08 -12.90
CA GLY A 55 10.78 12.73 -11.83
C GLY A 55 11.98 13.69 -11.68
N GLU A 56 12.17 14.60 -12.64
CA GLU A 56 13.18 15.66 -12.60
C GLU A 56 12.61 16.97 -12.02
N ARG A 57 13.49 17.88 -11.60
CA ARG A 57 13.15 19.19 -11.04
C ARG A 57 13.74 20.30 -11.90
N TYR A 58 12.95 21.35 -12.09
CA TYR A 58 13.29 22.50 -12.91
C TYR A 58 13.06 23.80 -12.13
N TRP A 59 13.92 24.79 -12.35
CA TRP A 59 13.90 26.07 -11.63
C TRP A 59 13.81 27.26 -12.59
N LEU A 60 13.11 28.31 -12.17
CA LEU A 60 13.06 29.58 -12.87
C LEU A 60 14.35 30.37 -12.58
N THR A 61 15.09 30.77 -13.61
CA THR A 61 16.37 31.49 -13.47
C THR A 61 16.23 33.01 -13.49
N GLU A 62 15.12 33.53 -14.00
CA GLU A 62 14.80 34.96 -14.09
C GLU A 62 13.40 35.25 -13.54
N ARG A 63 13.10 36.52 -13.25
CA ARG A 63 11.76 36.89 -12.75
C ARG A 63 10.77 37.00 -13.90
N TYR A 64 9.66 36.26 -13.85
CA TYR A 64 8.69 36.22 -14.95
C TYR A 64 7.48 37.14 -14.72
N ILE A 65 7.06 37.81 -15.78
CA ILE A 65 5.87 38.68 -15.79
C ILE A 65 4.92 38.22 -16.91
N PRO A 66 3.74 37.65 -16.58
CA PRO A 66 2.80 37.15 -17.58
C PRO A 66 2.14 38.26 -18.41
N LYS A 67 1.72 37.90 -19.62
CA LYS A 67 1.01 38.80 -20.53
C LYS A 67 -0.47 38.85 -20.19
N GLN A 68 -0.98 40.03 -19.84
CA GLN A 68 -2.42 40.22 -19.66
C GLN A 68 -3.15 40.11 -21.01
N LYS A 69 -4.13 39.22 -21.11
CA LYS A 69 -4.99 39.04 -22.29
C LYS A 69 -6.39 39.63 -22.07
N SER A 70 -6.90 39.57 -20.84
CA SER A 70 -8.12 40.26 -20.44
C SER A 70 -8.10 40.65 -18.95
N GLY A 71 -9.19 41.23 -18.44
CA GLY A 71 -9.34 41.50 -17.00
C GLY A 71 -9.41 40.26 -16.10
N GLN A 72 -9.54 39.07 -16.68
CA GLN A 72 -9.66 37.77 -16.00
C GLN A 72 -8.82 36.67 -16.69
N GLU A 73 -7.85 37.03 -17.53
CA GLU A 73 -7.04 36.05 -18.27
C GLU A 73 -5.61 36.55 -18.46
N TRP A 74 -4.67 35.75 -17.99
CA TRP A 74 -3.22 35.95 -18.07
C TRP A 74 -2.60 34.79 -18.84
N VAL A 75 -1.73 35.10 -19.80
CA VAL A 75 -1.00 34.13 -20.61
C VAL A 75 0.43 34.04 -20.09
N TYR A 76 0.87 32.81 -19.86
CA TYR A 76 2.19 32.44 -19.39
C TYR A 76 2.88 31.64 -20.50
N ASP A 77 4.15 31.96 -20.72
CA ASP A 77 5.07 31.26 -21.61
C ASP A 77 6.47 31.47 -21.01
N LEU A 78 6.96 30.47 -20.29
CA LEU A 78 8.17 30.56 -19.47
C LEU A 78 8.99 29.29 -19.51
N LYS A 79 10.30 29.45 -19.29
CA LYS A 79 11.30 28.38 -19.31
C LYS A 79 11.80 28.11 -17.90
N PHE A 80 11.62 26.89 -17.42
CA PHE A 80 12.32 26.38 -16.26
C PHE A 80 13.51 25.54 -16.71
N TYR A 81 14.58 25.58 -15.95
CA TYR A 81 15.87 24.97 -16.28
C TYR A 81 16.15 23.79 -15.33
N GLY A 82 16.51 22.64 -15.89
CA GLY A 82 16.94 21.46 -15.14
C GLY A 82 18.24 21.70 -14.39
N ILE A 83 18.61 20.77 -13.52
CA ILE A 83 19.77 20.90 -12.63
C ILE A 83 21.10 21.00 -13.41
N GLU A 84 21.21 20.28 -14.52
CA GLU A 84 22.31 20.34 -15.49
C GLU A 84 22.48 21.76 -16.07
N SER A 85 21.38 22.40 -16.43
CA SER A 85 21.33 23.76 -16.99
C SER A 85 21.66 24.86 -15.97
N LEU A 86 21.82 24.53 -14.67
CA LEU A 86 22.17 25.49 -13.62
C LEU A 86 23.69 25.63 -13.42
N VAL A 87 24.53 24.71 -13.90
CA VAL A 87 25.98 24.77 -13.65
C VAL A 87 26.63 26.00 -14.28
N ARG A 88 26.12 26.43 -15.44
CA ARG A 88 26.51 27.68 -16.13
C ARG A 88 26.32 28.97 -15.33
N ARG A 89 25.67 28.93 -14.17
CA ARG A 89 25.51 30.10 -13.29
C ARG A 89 26.78 30.41 -12.50
N PHE A 90 27.73 29.48 -12.45
CA PHE A 90 28.90 29.55 -11.58
C PHE A 90 30.18 29.62 -12.40
N LEU A 91 31.05 30.56 -12.03
CA LEU A 91 32.43 30.59 -12.51
C LEU A 91 33.22 29.46 -11.88
N VAL A 92 34.20 28.94 -12.62
CA VAL A 92 35.27 28.17 -12.00
C VAL A 92 36.17 29.14 -11.25
N LEU A 93 36.43 28.86 -9.99
CA LEU A 93 37.30 29.66 -9.12
C LEU A 93 38.45 28.78 -8.66
N GLU A 94 39.64 29.36 -8.53
CA GLU A 94 40.69 28.69 -7.77
C GLU A 94 40.17 28.47 -6.35
N THR A 95 40.40 27.28 -5.79
CA THR A 95 39.98 26.96 -4.42
C THR A 95 41.09 26.39 -3.54
N THR A 96 42.34 26.50 -4.02
CA THR A 96 43.59 26.26 -3.28
C THR A 96 43.80 27.40 -2.28
N ASP A 97 44.28 27.09 -1.07
CA ASP A 97 44.68 28.03 -0.01
C ASP A 97 43.69 29.16 0.38
N GLY A 98 42.43 29.06 -0.05
CA GLY A 98 41.39 30.06 0.22
C GLY A 98 41.44 31.28 -0.69
N ASN A 99 42.18 31.22 -1.81
CA ASN A 99 41.99 32.15 -2.91
C ASN A 99 40.57 31.97 -3.52
N THR A 100 40.07 32.98 -4.24
CA THR A 100 38.82 32.92 -5.01
C THR A 100 38.99 33.66 -6.32
N GLU A 101 40.04 33.31 -7.05
CA GLU A 101 40.43 33.99 -8.29
C GLU A 101 39.80 33.29 -9.50
N PRO A 102 39.12 34.04 -10.40
CA PRO A 102 38.51 33.49 -11.62
C PRO A 102 39.47 33.51 -12.81
N VAL A 103 40.78 33.72 -12.60
CA VAL A 103 41.83 33.81 -13.64
C VAL A 103 43.04 33.01 -13.17
N PHE A 104 43.18 31.77 -13.62
CA PHE A 104 44.30 30.89 -13.25
C PHE A 104 44.47 29.73 -14.24
N THR A 105 45.71 29.26 -14.39
CA THR A 105 46.02 28.02 -15.13
C THR A 105 46.11 26.85 -14.15
N LEU A 106 45.48 25.72 -14.45
CA LEU A 106 45.65 24.48 -13.69
C LEU A 106 46.20 23.37 -14.59
N THR A 107 47.20 22.66 -14.08
CA THR A 107 47.69 21.40 -14.66
C THR A 107 47.35 20.26 -13.71
N ALA A 108 46.32 19.48 -14.02
CA ALA A 108 45.84 18.39 -13.17
C ALA A 108 45.23 17.25 -14.00
N THR A 109 44.87 16.13 -13.38
CA THR A 109 44.12 15.08 -14.09
C THR A 109 42.70 15.57 -14.42
N PRO A 110 42.07 15.12 -15.52
CA PRO A 110 40.69 15.46 -15.85
C PRO A 110 39.72 15.28 -14.68
N ARG A 111 39.93 14.25 -13.86
CA ARG A 111 39.13 14.00 -12.65
C ARG A 111 39.28 15.11 -11.59
N GLU A 112 40.48 15.66 -11.41
CA GLU A 112 40.76 16.76 -10.48
C GLU A 112 40.18 18.08 -10.99
N HIS A 113 40.27 18.35 -12.29
CA HIS A 113 39.58 19.49 -12.92
C HIS A 113 38.05 19.41 -12.69
N VAL A 114 37.42 18.25 -12.94
CA VAL A 114 35.99 18.05 -12.67
C VAL A 114 35.68 18.14 -11.18
N ALA A 115 36.58 17.69 -10.28
CA ALA A 115 36.40 17.83 -8.84
C ALA A 115 36.40 19.30 -8.37
N MET A 116 37.25 20.14 -8.95
CA MET A 116 37.25 21.57 -8.71
C MET A 116 35.95 22.21 -9.19
N ILE A 117 35.48 21.89 -10.40
CA ILE A 117 34.21 22.38 -10.94
C ILE A 117 33.03 21.97 -10.06
N VAL A 118 32.97 20.70 -9.65
CA VAL A 118 31.93 20.19 -8.73
C VAL A 118 31.96 20.91 -7.38
N LYS A 119 33.14 21.29 -6.88
CA LYS A 119 33.28 22.14 -5.69
C LYS A 119 32.70 23.54 -5.93
N CYS A 120 33.08 24.21 -7.02
CA CYS A 120 32.53 25.54 -7.38
C CYS A 120 31.00 25.52 -7.54
N ILE A 121 30.42 24.47 -8.14
CA ILE A 121 28.96 24.29 -8.26
C ILE A 121 28.32 24.13 -6.86
N ASN A 122 28.90 23.30 -5.98
CA ASN A 122 28.38 23.09 -4.63
C ASN A 122 28.45 24.35 -3.76
N ASP A 123 29.57 25.09 -3.84
CA ASP A 123 29.78 26.34 -3.13
C ASP A 123 28.80 27.41 -3.63
N GLY A 124 28.64 27.56 -4.95
CA GLY A 124 27.67 28.47 -5.58
C GLY A 124 26.19 28.11 -5.31
N MET A 125 25.90 26.85 -5.01
CA MET A 125 24.59 26.36 -4.57
C MET A 125 24.39 26.45 -3.05
N ASN A 126 25.27 27.12 -2.30
CA ASN A 126 25.29 27.22 -0.84
C ASN A 126 25.20 25.84 -0.12
N HIS A 127 25.76 24.78 -0.71
CA HIS A 127 25.65 23.38 -0.25
C HIS A 127 24.20 22.88 -0.05
N THR A 128 23.22 23.48 -0.74
CA THR A 128 21.82 23.01 -0.74
C THR A 128 21.62 21.77 -1.62
N THR A 129 22.59 21.52 -2.51
CA THR A 129 22.74 20.33 -3.36
C THR A 129 24.09 19.69 -3.04
N ASP A 130 24.27 18.40 -3.38
CA ASP A 130 25.51 17.66 -3.10
C ASP A 130 26.02 16.99 -4.38
N TRP A 131 26.57 17.82 -5.27
CA TRP A 131 27.14 17.41 -6.54
C TRP A 131 28.39 16.56 -6.37
N LYS A 132 28.55 15.55 -7.23
CA LYS A 132 29.65 14.57 -7.20
C LYS A 132 30.36 14.45 -8.54
N VAL A 133 31.61 13.99 -8.49
CA VAL A 133 32.37 13.57 -9.67
C VAL A 133 32.05 12.10 -9.95
N GLY A 134 31.43 11.84 -11.10
CA GLY A 134 31.12 10.50 -11.58
C GLY A 134 32.30 9.86 -12.30
N ARG A 135 32.00 9.22 -13.44
CA ARG A 135 33.02 8.68 -14.34
C ARG A 135 33.68 9.82 -15.10
N VAL A 136 35.01 9.82 -15.09
CA VAL A 136 35.84 10.70 -15.90
C VAL A 136 36.84 9.81 -16.63
N ASP A 137 36.78 9.84 -17.96
CA ASP A 137 37.77 9.20 -18.83
C ASP A 137 39.02 10.10 -18.96
N GLY A 138 40.16 9.51 -19.31
CA GLY A 138 41.45 10.20 -19.29
C GLY A 138 42.13 10.17 -17.91
N THR A 139 43.40 9.76 -17.89
CA THR A 139 44.24 9.68 -16.66
C THR A 139 45.46 10.60 -16.70
N ASP A 140 45.61 11.32 -17.80
CA ASP A 140 46.80 12.09 -18.13
C ASP A 140 46.60 13.53 -17.68
N LEU A 141 47.67 14.21 -17.23
CA LEU A 141 47.55 15.61 -16.87
C LEU A 141 47.17 16.43 -18.11
N ILE A 142 46.15 17.28 -17.96
CA ILE A 142 45.75 18.29 -18.95
C ILE A 142 46.04 19.66 -18.37
N VAL A 143 46.23 20.65 -19.24
CA VAL A 143 46.37 22.07 -18.86
C VAL A 143 45.11 22.79 -19.31
N ILE A 144 44.47 23.52 -18.40
CA ILE A 144 43.27 24.33 -18.69
C ILE A 144 43.47 25.73 -18.12
N ASP A 145 43.31 26.74 -18.97
CA ASP A 145 43.38 28.16 -18.60
C ASP A 145 41.99 28.68 -18.23
N TYR A 146 41.72 28.84 -16.94
CA TYR A 146 40.46 29.34 -16.43
C TYR A 146 40.43 30.87 -16.42
N GLU A 147 40.26 31.50 -17.59
CA GLU A 147 40.04 32.95 -17.70
C GLU A 147 38.55 33.29 -17.70
N GLY A 148 37.95 33.48 -16.51
CA GLY A 148 36.55 33.87 -16.36
C GLY A 148 35.53 32.83 -16.86
N LYS A 149 35.96 31.57 -17.05
CA LYS A 149 35.16 30.49 -17.64
C LYS A 149 34.06 30.02 -16.68
N TYR A 150 32.86 29.80 -17.22
CA TYR A 150 31.76 29.17 -16.50
C TYR A 150 31.92 27.64 -16.43
N CYS A 151 31.29 27.02 -15.44
CA CYS A 151 31.45 25.58 -15.18
C CYS A 151 31.08 24.68 -16.38
N ASN A 152 30.14 25.08 -17.25
CA ASN A 152 29.79 24.33 -18.47
C ASN A 152 30.86 24.47 -19.57
N GLU A 153 31.44 25.66 -19.75
CA GLU A 153 32.48 25.94 -20.74
C GLU A 153 33.75 25.17 -20.37
N ALA A 154 34.11 25.22 -19.09
CA ALA A 154 35.17 24.42 -18.51
C ALA A 154 34.96 22.90 -18.68
N LEU A 155 33.74 22.38 -18.51
CA LEU A 155 33.45 20.96 -18.72
C LEU A 155 33.52 20.55 -20.20
N LYS A 156 33.16 21.44 -21.13
CA LYS A 156 33.35 21.26 -22.58
C LYS A 156 34.84 21.13 -22.91
N GLU A 157 35.64 22.09 -22.46
CA GLU A 157 37.08 22.12 -22.70
C GLU A 157 37.83 20.92 -22.09
N ILE A 158 37.44 20.46 -20.89
CA ILE A 158 38.00 19.23 -20.29
C ILE A 158 37.65 18.00 -21.14
N ALA A 159 36.41 17.90 -21.64
CA ALA A 159 36.01 16.78 -22.50
C ALA A 159 36.80 16.78 -23.83
N GLU A 160 37.00 17.94 -24.43
CA GLU A 160 37.82 18.15 -25.63
C GLU A 160 39.30 17.80 -25.37
N ALA A 161 39.86 18.24 -24.24
CA ALA A 161 41.25 17.94 -23.83
C ALA A 161 41.47 16.47 -23.44
N VAL A 162 40.44 15.73 -23.01
CA VAL A 162 40.50 14.27 -22.86
C VAL A 162 40.48 13.57 -24.23
N GLY A 163 39.65 14.08 -25.15
CA GLY A 163 39.47 13.51 -26.49
C GLY A 163 38.81 12.13 -26.47
N GLY A 164 38.98 11.36 -27.55
CA GLY A 164 38.51 9.95 -27.59
C GLY A 164 37.00 9.76 -27.41
N GLN A 165 36.19 10.68 -27.96
CA GLN A 165 34.73 10.74 -27.79
C GLN A 165 34.25 11.00 -26.34
N ALA A 166 35.09 11.56 -25.47
CA ALA A 166 34.66 12.05 -24.17
C ALA A 166 33.67 13.21 -24.33
N GLU A 167 32.62 13.20 -23.52
CA GLU A 167 31.55 14.19 -23.49
C GLU A 167 31.28 14.55 -22.04
N TRP A 168 30.79 15.76 -21.77
CA TRP A 168 30.32 16.10 -20.43
C TRP A 168 28.80 15.94 -20.36
N TRP A 169 28.33 15.34 -19.28
CA TRP A 169 26.91 15.12 -19.05
C TRP A 169 26.61 14.95 -17.57
N VAL A 170 25.36 15.17 -17.19
CA VAL A 170 24.93 15.19 -15.78
C VAL A 170 23.85 14.15 -15.55
N GLU A 171 24.04 13.36 -14.49
CA GLU A 171 23.12 12.33 -14.04
C GLU A 171 22.63 12.68 -12.64
N GLY A 172 21.50 13.39 -12.56
CA GLY A 172 20.98 13.96 -11.32
C GLY A 172 21.90 15.05 -10.76
N GLN A 173 22.78 14.68 -9.83
CA GLN A 173 23.81 15.59 -9.25
C GLN A 173 25.24 15.08 -9.51
N THR A 174 25.40 14.12 -10.41
CA THR A 174 26.70 13.54 -10.76
C THR A 174 27.18 14.12 -12.09
N VAL A 175 28.36 14.75 -12.11
CA VAL A 175 29.01 15.21 -13.35
C VAL A 175 29.89 14.10 -13.88
N ASN A 176 29.65 13.66 -15.11
CA ASN A 176 30.48 12.71 -15.84
C ASN A 176 31.22 13.43 -16.98
N VAL A 177 32.47 13.02 -17.23
CA VAL A 177 33.24 13.41 -18.43
C VAL A 177 33.74 12.13 -19.12
N CYS A 178 32.83 11.51 -19.86
CA CYS A 178 33.00 10.26 -20.58
C CYS A 178 31.92 10.19 -21.66
N ARG A 179 32.07 9.30 -22.64
CA ARG A 179 31.02 9.12 -23.67
C ARG A 179 29.66 8.84 -23.02
N CYS A 180 28.66 9.66 -23.32
CA CYS A 180 27.30 9.55 -22.77
C CYS A 180 26.56 8.39 -23.43
N GLU A 181 26.76 7.19 -22.89
CA GLU A 181 26.15 5.95 -23.39
C GLU A 181 25.83 5.02 -22.21
N HIS A 182 24.55 4.71 -21.99
CA HIS A 182 24.08 3.92 -20.86
C HIS A 182 22.77 3.16 -21.13
N GLY A 183 22.44 2.22 -20.23
CA GLY A 183 21.29 1.32 -20.34
C GLY A 183 21.41 0.23 -21.41
N GLU A 184 20.44 -0.68 -21.43
CA GLU A 184 20.35 -1.75 -22.43
C GLU A 184 19.94 -1.20 -23.81
N GLU A 185 20.46 -1.77 -24.89
CA GLU A 185 20.10 -1.36 -26.26
C GLU A 185 18.62 -1.63 -26.55
N ILE A 186 17.84 -0.59 -26.83
CA ILE A 186 16.45 -0.73 -27.25
C ILE A 186 16.34 -0.76 -28.77
N THR A 187 15.55 -1.68 -29.32
CA THR A 187 15.30 -1.74 -30.77
C THR A 187 14.12 -0.83 -31.12
N LEU A 188 14.34 0.11 -32.04
CA LEU A 188 13.34 1.07 -32.53
C LEU A 188 13.34 1.10 -34.06
N GLY A 189 12.19 1.33 -34.68
CA GLY A 189 12.05 1.42 -36.13
C GLY A 189 10.66 1.91 -36.54
N TYR A 190 10.45 2.17 -37.83
CA TYR A 190 9.13 2.54 -38.34
C TYR A 190 8.10 1.44 -38.06
N GLY A 191 7.02 1.76 -37.34
CA GLY A 191 6.04 0.79 -36.87
C GLY A 191 6.52 -0.12 -35.72
N LYS A 192 7.69 0.18 -35.13
CA LYS A 192 8.30 -0.45 -33.95
C LYS A 192 8.73 0.66 -32.97
N GLY A 193 7.76 1.39 -32.45
CA GLY A 193 7.98 2.52 -31.52
C GLY A 193 8.27 3.87 -32.16
N LEU A 194 8.48 3.95 -33.49
CA LEU A 194 8.64 5.21 -34.22
C LEU A 194 7.55 5.37 -35.30
N THR A 195 7.07 6.60 -35.47
CA THR A 195 6.11 6.99 -36.51
C THR A 195 6.79 7.53 -37.78
N GLY A 196 8.10 7.80 -37.73
CA GLY A 196 8.91 8.24 -38.87
C GLY A 196 10.41 8.14 -38.59
N ILE A 197 11.21 8.20 -39.66
CA ILE A 197 12.68 8.30 -39.60
C ILE A 197 13.10 9.28 -40.70
N GLU A 198 13.68 10.42 -40.33
CA GLU A 198 14.26 11.42 -41.21
C GLU A 198 15.78 11.50 -40.98
N ARG A 199 16.58 11.34 -42.04
CA ARG A 199 18.04 11.52 -41.97
C ARG A 199 18.38 12.98 -42.21
N ASP A 200 18.78 13.69 -41.16
CA ASP A 200 19.29 15.06 -41.26
C ASP A 200 20.79 15.04 -41.60
N THR A 201 21.16 15.72 -42.69
CA THR A 201 22.54 15.85 -43.19
C THR A 201 23.09 17.27 -43.06
N THR A 202 22.40 18.17 -42.34
CA THR A 202 22.81 19.58 -42.18
C THR A 202 24.10 19.77 -41.38
N GLY A 203 24.65 18.70 -40.78
CA GLY A 203 25.93 18.70 -40.06
C GLY A 203 27.14 18.11 -40.79
N THR A 204 27.09 17.97 -42.12
CA THR A 204 28.18 17.37 -42.92
C THR A 204 29.38 18.30 -43.20
N ASP A 205 29.52 19.41 -42.48
CA ASP A 205 30.62 20.39 -42.65
C ASP A 205 32.03 19.79 -42.41
N ASN A 206 32.12 18.64 -41.71
CA ASN A 206 33.35 17.88 -41.48
C ASN A 206 33.54 16.67 -42.41
N PHE A 207 32.75 16.50 -43.47
CA PHE A 207 32.89 15.39 -44.41
C PHE A 207 34.06 15.59 -45.38
N TYR A 208 35.03 14.66 -45.36
CA TYR A 208 36.19 14.66 -46.26
C TYR A 208 36.61 13.25 -46.64
N THR A 209 36.97 13.04 -47.90
CA THR A 209 37.53 11.77 -48.40
C THR A 209 39.03 11.86 -48.66
N ARG A 210 39.63 13.05 -48.50
CA ARG A 210 41.08 13.26 -48.57
C ARG A 210 41.57 14.23 -47.50
N LEU A 211 42.44 13.74 -46.62
CA LEU A 211 43.10 14.55 -45.60
C LEU A 211 44.48 14.99 -46.07
N PHE A 212 44.77 16.28 -45.93
CA PHE A 212 46.11 16.87 -46.02
C PHE A 212 46.64 17.14 -44.60
N PRO A 213 47.29 16.16 -43.96
CA PRO A 213 47.87 16.34 -42.64
C PRO A 213 49.18 17.11 -42.72
N VAL A 214 49.40 18.04 -41.81
CA VAL A 214 50.59 18.88 -41.73
C VAL A 214 51.43 18.50 -40.53
N GLY A 215 52.57 17.85 -40.80
CA GLY A 215 53.54 17.51 -39.77
C GLY A 215 54.27 18.72 -39.20
N SER A 216 54.89 18.55 -38.03
CA SER A 216 55.60 19.60 -37.31
C SER A 216 56.92 20.02 -38.00
N THR A 217 57.41 21.22 -37.67
CA THR A 217 58.73 21.74 -38.09
C THR A 217 59.82 21.51 -37.04
N ARG A 218 59.47 21.07 -35.83
CA ARG A 218 60.37 20.93 -34.68
C ARG A 218 61.48 19.91 -34.96
N ASN A 219 62.72 20.24 -34.60
CA ASN A 219 63.91 19.40 -34.78
C ASN A 219 64.24 18.99 -36.25
N ILE A 220 63.82 19.80 -37.24
CA ILE A 220 64.05 19.54 -38.67
C ILE A 220 64.99 20.60 -39.27
N ASP A 221 66.02 20.14 -39.96
CA ASP A 221 66.83 20.95 -40.88
C ASP A 221 66.31 20.75 -42.32
N PRO A 222 65.64 21.76 -42.92
CA PRO A 222 65.06 21.62 -44.25
C PRO A 222 66.10 21.30 -45.33
N SER A 223 67.36 21.70 -45.13
CA SER A 223 68.47 21.50 -46.07
C SER A 223 68.97 20.05 -46.08
N LYS A 224 68.65 19.26 -45.04
CA LYS A 224 69.09 17.87 -44.86
C LYS A 224 67.95 16.88 -45.06
N TYR A 225 66.80 17.14 -44.46
CA TYR A 225 65.62 16.30 -44.61
C TYR A 225 64.94 16.48 -45.98
N GLY A 226 65.19 17.62 -46.67
CA GLY A 226 64.63 17.92 -47.98
C GLY A 226 63.23 18.54 -47.96
N HIS A 227 62.57 18.54 -46.79
CA HIS A 227 61.28 19.16 -46.54
C HIS A 227 61.36 20.07 -45.30
N SER A 228 60.56 21.15 -45.27
CA SER A 228 60.55 22.10 -44.15
C SER A 228 59.76 21.63 -42.92
N ARG A 229 59.11 20.48 -43.00
CA ARG A 229 58.27 19.86 -41.97
C ARG A 229 58.24 18.35 -42.17
N LEU A 230 57.87 17.62 -41.13
CA LEU A 230 57.72 16.16 -41.17
C LEU A 230 56.70 15.75 -42.24
N MET A 231 57.05 14.75 -43.05
CA MET A 231 56.20 14.22 -44.11
C MET A 231 55.62 12.85 -43.72
N LEU A 232 54.57 12.41 -44.42
CA LEU A 232 54.14 11.02 -44.34
C LEU A 232 55.17 10.07 -45.00
N PRO A 233 55.25 8.79 -44.59
CA PRO A 233 56.23 7.83 -45.09
C PRO A 233 56.36 7.78 -46.61
N GLY A 234 57.57 8.08 -47.09
CA GLY A 234 57.87 8.18 -48.52
C GLY A 234 57.50 9.51 -49.18
N GLY A 235 57.28 10.58 -48.40
CA GLY A 235 57.03 11.94 -48.89
C GLY A 235 55.58 12.20 -49.34
N ARG A 236 54.60 11.41 -48.88
CA ARG A 236 53.19 11.60 -49.25
C ARG A 236 52.64 12.89 -48.64
N GLN A 237 51.73 13.55 -49.34
CA GLN A 237 51.13 14.82 -48.93
C GLN A 237 49.71 14.69 -48.36
N TYR A 238 49.06 13.55 -48.60
CA TYR A 238 47.68 13.31 -48.20
C TYR A 238 47.40 11.81 -48.02
N VAL A 239 46.28 11.50 -47.38
CA VAL A 239 45.68 10.17 -47.29
C VAL A 239 44.24 10.25 -47.81
N GLU A 240 43.83 9.28 -48.64
CA GLU A 240 42.48 9.19 -49.19
C GLU A 240 41.71 8.03 -48.55
N ILE A 241 40.41 8.24 -48.29
CA ILE A 241 39.47 7.29 -47.71
C ILE A 241 38.15 7.34 -48.49
N HIS A 242 37.63 6.18 -48.90
CA HIS A 242 36.35 6.03 -49.63
C HIS A 242 36.14 6.95 -50.87
N THR A 243 37.22 7.39 -51.53
CA THR A 243 37.14 8.29 -52.71
C THR A 243 36.43 7.67 -53.92
N GLU A 244 36.41 6.33 -54.03
CA GLU A 244 35.66 5.60 -55.07
C GLU A 244 34.13 5.65 -54.88
N GLU A 245 33.67 5.79 -53.63
CA GLU A 245 32.26 5.71 -53.23
C GLU A 245 31.60 7.10 -53.21
N TYR A 246 32.33 8.12 -52.71
CA TYR A 246 31.81 9.47 -52.48
C TYR A 246 32.46 10.56 -53.34
N GLY A 247 33.53 10.27 -54.09
CA GLY A 247 34.34 11.29 -54.78
C GLY A 247 35.35 11.97 -53.86
N ILE A 248 35.95 13.08 -54.30
CA ILE A 248 37.06 13.75 -53.60
C ILE A 248 36.58 15.03 -52.88
N TYR A 249 36.77 15.06 -51.56
CA TYR A 249 36.50 16.17 -50.65
C TYR A 249 37.73 16.39 -49.77
N ASP A 250 38.31 17.59 -49.81
CA ASP A 250 39.60 17.91 -49.19
C ASP A 250 39.43 18.50 -47.79
N ARG A 251 40.14 17.94 -46.80
CA ARG A 251 40.33 18.55 -45.46
C ARG A 251 41.81 18.89 -45.24
N TYR A 252 42.05 20.04 -44.62
CA TYR A 252 43.34 20.44 -44.08
C TYR A 252 43.35 20.18 -42.58
N GLU A 253 44.46 19.64 -42.04
CA GLU A 253 44.63 19.49 -40.60
C GLU A 253 46.12 19.64 -40.22
N GLN A 254 46.41 20.51 -39.26
CA GLN A 254 47.75 20.76 -38.75
C GLN A 254 47.82 20.52 -37.25
N ASP A 255 46.70 20.69 -36.55
CA ASP A 255 46.70 21.00 -35.15
C ASP A 255 46.69 19.74 -34.30
N ALA A 256 46.05 18.68 -34.80
CA ALA A 256 46.19 17.32 -34.29
C ALA A 256 47.63 16.75 -34.38
N PHE A 257 48.50 17.33 -35.22
CA PHE A 257 49.80 16.72 -35.57
C PHE A 257 51.03 17.55 -35.17
N SER A 258 50.86 18.77 -34.66
CA SER A 258 51.98 19.65 -34.31
C SER A 258 52.92 19.08 -33.22
N GLY A 259 52.40 18.17 -32.39
CA GLY A 259 53.14 17.44 -31.36
C GLY A 259 53.97 16.25 -31.86
N ILE A 260 53.95 15.92 -33.16
CA ILE A 260 54.70 14.79 -33.75
C ILE A 260 55.88 15.34 -34.56
N TYR A 261 57.10 14.99 -34.13
CA TYR A 261 58.34 15.47 -34.71
C TYR A 261 59.50 14.50 -34.39
N PRO A 262 60.61 14.51 -35.17
CA PRO A 262 61.80 13.73 -34.87
C PRO A 262 62.32 14.06 -33.46
N ARG A 263 62.33 13.06 -32.57
CA ARG A 263 62.71 13.22 -31.16
C ARG A 263 63.31 11.95 -30.56
N ARG A 264 64.07 12.15 -29.49
CA ARG A 264 64.54 11.12 -28.57
C ARG A 264 64.06 11.47 -27.17
N ILE A 265 63.39 10.55 -26.50
CA ILE A 265 63.13 10.63 -25.06
C ILE A 265 64.37 10.06 -24.36
N GLY A 266 65.19 10.95 -23.79
CA GLY A 266 66.36 10.60 -22.99
C GLY A 266 66.02 10.36 -21.53
N ALA A 267 67.00 9.89 -20.76
CA ALA A 267 66.87 9.65 -19.33
C ALA A 267 68.10 10.14 -18.56
N VAL A 268 67.88 10.97 -17.54
CA VAL A 268 68.93 11.50 -16.69
C VAL A 268 69.58 10.37 -15.91
N SER A 269 70.87 10.15 -16.12
CA SER A 269 71.68 9.13 -15.45
C SER A 269 72.24 9.66 -14.12
N SER A 270 72.69 10.91 -14.07
CA SER A 270 73.22 11.55 -12.86
C SER A 270 73.12 13.07 -12.93
N VAL A 271 73.05 13.73 -11.77
CA VAL A 271 72.98 15.20 -11.64
C VAL A 271 74.06 15.68 -10.67
N ARG A 272 74.67 16.83 -10.98
CA ARG A 272 75.56 17.60 -10.09
C ARG A 272 75.18 19.07 -10.11
N SER A 273 75.63 19.82 -9.11
CA SER A 273 75.46 21.28 -9.06
C SER A 273 76.76 21.98 -8.69
N GLU A 274 76.84 23.27 -8.98
CA GLU A 274 77.97 24.13 -8.67
C GLU A 274 77.47 25.54 -8.29
N ASP A 275 77.91 26.03 -7.13
CA ASP A 275 77.57 27.38 -6.67
C ASP A 275 78.51 28.40 -7.32
N VAL A 276 77.93 29.30 -8.11
CA VAL A 276 78.62 30.34 -8.88
C VAL A 276 78.13 31.72 -8.45
N LYS A 277 78.66 32.76 -9.08
CA LYS A 277 78.20 34.14 -8.89
C LYS A 277 77.89 34.79 -10.24
N ASP A 278 76.85 35.61 -10.25
CA ASP A 278 76.55 36.48 -11.40
C ASP A 278 77.56 37.65 -11.50
N ASP A 279 77.42 38.46 -12.55
CA ASP A 279 78.27 39.63 -12.81
C ASP A 279 78.12 40.73 -11.72
N ASP A 280 77.01 40.74 -10.97
CA ASP A 280 76.75 41.65 -9.84
C ASP A 280 77.28 41.10 -8.49
N GLY A 281 77.71 39.84 -8.45
CA GLY A 281 78.35 39.17 -7.31
C GLY A 281 77.41 38.36 -6.40
N ASN A 282 76.13 38.22 -6.77
CA ASN A 282 75.11 37.42 -6.06
C ASN A 282 75.36 35.93 -6.30
N PRO A 283 75.23 35.08 -5.26
CA PRO A 283 75.40 33.63 -5.40
C PRO A 283 74.15 32.97 -6.00
N PHE A 284 74.34 32.10 -6.99
CA PHE A 284 73.29 31.20 -7.51
C PHE A 284 73.88 29.83 -7.84
N THR A 285 73.02 28.83 -8.07
CA THR A 285 73.45 27.44 -8.28
C THR A 285 73.16 26.99 -9.71
N VAL A 286 74.18 26.58 -10.44
CA VAL A 286 74.04 25.97 -11.77
C VAL A 286 73.92 24.46 -11.62
N TYR A 287 72.99 23.87 -12.38
CA TYR A 287 72.74 22.43 -12.38
C TYR A 287 73.19 21.79 -13.69
N TYR A 288 73.82 20.63 -13.58
CA TYR A 288 74.30 19.84 -14.70
C TYR A 288 73.76 18.41 -14.62
N PHE A 289 73.39 17.83 -15.75
CA PHE A 289 72.94 16.45 -15.83
C PHE A 289 73.65 15.66 -16.94
N ARG A 290 73.66 14.33 -16.81
CA ARG A 290 74.20 13.39 -17.81
C ARG A 290 73.13 12.44 -18.30
N ASP A 291 73.25 12.01 -19.55
CA ASP A 291 72.56 10.84 -20.09
C ASP A 291 73.62 9.91 -20.69
N ASP A 292 73.94 8.82 -19.97
CA ASP A 292 74.94 7.84 -20.42
C ASP A 292 74.40 6.94 -21.55
N SER A 293 73.10 7.00 -21.87
CA SER A 293 72.45 6.32 -23.00
C SER A 293 72.35 7.18 -24.27
N LEU A 294 72.79 8.44 -24.23
CA LEU A 294 72.82 9.32 -25.40
C LEU A 294 73.87 8.83 -26.42
N ASN A 295 73.45 8.47 -27.62
CA ASN A 295 74.31 7.84 -28.64
C ASN A 295 75.00 8.83 -29.60
N PHE A 296 74.65 10.11 -29.58
CA PHE A 296 75.23 11.17 -30.43
C PHE A 296 75.72 12.37 -29.60
N ASP A 297 76.41 13.32 -30.23
CA ASP A 297 76.79 14.60 -29.61
C ASP A 297 75.84 15.71 -30.10
N PRO A 298 75.00 16.32 -29.24
CA PRO A 298 74.08 17.40 -29.64
C PRO A 298 74.74 18.61 -30.31
N ASN A 299 76.05 18.85 -30.12
CA ASN A 299 76.76 19.95 -30.77
C ASN A 299 77.00 19.70 -32.28
N ASP A 300 77.07 18.45 -32.73
CA ASP A 300 77.19 18.10 -34.17
C ASP A 300 75.88 18.34 -34.96
N TYR A 301 74.81 18.68 -34.23
CA TYR A 301 73.43 18.68 -34.70
C TYR A 301 72.69 20.01 -34.42
N GLU A 302 73.41 21.08 -34.09
CA GLU A 302 72.84 22.43 -33.94
C GLU A 302 72.04 22.88 -35.17
N LEU A 303 70.89 23.52 -34.94
CA LEU A 303 70.17 24.26 -35.97
C LEU A 303 70.70 25.71 -36.00
N PRO A 304 70.85 26.33 -37.19
CA PRO A 304 71.25 27.73 -37.28
C PRO A 304 70.28 28.66 -36.57
N ASP A 305 70.81 29.67 -35.88
CA ASP A 305 70.07 30.72 -35.16
C ASP A 305 69.15 30.24 -34.01
N GLU A 306 69.25 28.97 -33.60
CA GLU A 306 68.44 28.37 -32.53
C GLU A 306 69.31 27.94 -31.32
N THR A 307 68.82 28.18 -30.09
CA THR A 307 69.46 27.72 -28.84
C THR A 307 69.00 26.31 -28.48
N LYS A 308 69.92 25.42 -28.09
CA LYS A 308 69.56 24.06 -27.66
C LYS A 308 68.68 24.12 -26.40
N ARG A 309 67.64 23.30 -26.39
CA ARG A 309 66.62 23.30 -25.34
C ARG A 309 66.30 21.90 -24.86
N VAL A 310 65.87 21.79 -23.61
CA VAL A 310 65.43 20.55 -22.97
C VAL A 310 64.13 20.80 -22.23
N SER A 311 63.10 19.98 -22.48
CA SER A 311 61.90 19.92 -21.65
C SER A 311 61.87 18.59 -20.91
N PHE A 312 61.78 18.65 -19.57
CA PHE A 312 61.61 17.46 -18.74
C PHE A 312 60.19 16.92 -18.89
N GLN A 313 60.07 15.59 -19.00
CA GLN A 313 58.81 14.87 -19.26
C GLN A 313 58.21 14.23 -18.00
N ASP A 314 59.00 14.19 -16.93
CA ASP A 314 58.62 13.86 -15.56
C ASP A 314 59.71 14.41 -14.60
N GLY A 315 59.62 14.07 -13.32
CA GLY A 315 60.47 14.64 -12.28
C GLY A 315 60.00 16.02 -11.81
N ASP A 316 60.75 16.63 -10.89
CA ASP A 316 60.36 17.89 -10.23
C ASP A 316 60.47 19.12 -11.15
N LEU A 317 60.93 18.95 -12.39
CA LEU A 317 61.02 19.99 -13.43
C LEU A 317 60.02 19.82 -14.58
N SER A 318 59.17 18.78 -14.53
CA SER A 318 58.13 18.57 -15.54
C SER A 318 57.11 19.72 -15.50
N GLY A 319 56.81 20.31 -16.66
CA GLY A 319 55.91 21.47 -16.76
C GLY A 319 56.49 22.78 -16.20
N LEU A 320 57.80 22.82 -15.92
CA LEU A 320 58.52 24.03 -15.54
C LEU A 320 59.49 24.44 -16.67
N GLY A 321 59.74 25.73 -16.83
CA GLY A 321 60.61 26.26 -17.87
C GLY A 321 60.12 27.61 -18.41
N GLN A 322 60.62 28.00 -19.57
CA GLN A 322 60.17 29.17 -20.33
C GLN A 322 59.23 28.75 -21.47
N GLY A 323 58.26 29.63 -21.78
CA GLY A 323 57.31 29.46 -22.88
C GLY A 323 56.30 28.31 -22.72
N GLU A 324 55.43 28.17 -23.72
CA GLU A 324 54.34 27.15 -23.74
C GLU A 324 54.85 25.70 -23.78
N ASP A 325 56.08 25.46 -24.29
CA ASP A 325 56.70 24.12 -24.35
C ASP A 325 57.48 23.75 -23.08
N HIS A 326 57.40 24.58 -22.01
CA HIS A 326 58.06 24.39 -20.72
C HIS A 326 59.51 23.89 -20.83
N TYR A 327 60.34 24.67 -21.53
CA TYR A 327 61.73 24.30 -21.82
C TYR A 327 62.73 25.04 -20.93
N PHE A 328 63.90 24.44 -20.74
CA PHE A 328 65.11 25.11 -20.29
C PHE A 328 66.08 25.20 -21.46
N GLU A 329 66.76 26.33 -21.61
CA GLU A 329 67.93 26.39 -22.50
C GLU A 329 69.08 25.59 -21.89
N VAL A 330 69.87 24.93 -22.72
CA VAL A 330 70.99 24.08 -22.26
C VAL A 330 72.25 24.25 -23.10
N ASN A 331 73.40 24.18 -22.44
CA ASN A 331 74.69 23.96 -23.13
C ASN A 331 75.10 22.49 -22.99
N PHE A 332 75.73 21.91 -24.02
CA PHE A 332 76.27 20.55 -23.94
C PHE A 332 77.80 20.56 -24.01
N ASN A 333 78.46 19.93 -23.04
CA ASN A 333 79.90 19.79 -23.02
C ASN A 333 80.32 18.44 -23.61
N SER A 334 80.80 18.44 -24.85
CA SER A 334 81.26 17.24 -25.58
C SER A 334 82.35 16.43 -24.86
N ALA A 335 83.17 17.07 -24.02
CA ALA A 335 84.28 16.40 -23.32
C ALA A 335 83.83 15.70 -22.03
N THR A 336 82.95 16.31 -21.23
CA THR A 336 82.41 15.68 -20.02
C THR A 336 81.13 14.87 -20.28
N ARG A 337 80.45 15.13 -21.41
CA ARG A 337 79.13 14.61 -21.79
C ARG A 337 78.03 15.01 -20.80
N GLU A 338 78.06 16.27 -20.40
CA GLU A 338 77.12 16.90 -19.46
C GLU A 338 76.31 17.98 -20.18
N PHE A 339 75.02 18.05 -19.87
CA PHE A 339 74.18 19.20 -20.14
C PHE A 339 74.25 20.15 -18.94
N GLU A 340 74.53 21.42 -19.19
CA GLU A 340 74.38 22.53 -18.27
C GLU A 340 72.99 23.14 -18.49
N ILE A 341 72.20 23.29 -17.43
CA ILE A 341 70.88 23.93 -17.49
C ILE A 341 71.06 25.42 -17.23
N ILE A 342 70.58 26.26 -18.14
CA ILE A 342 70.53 27.71 -17.93
C ILE A 342 69.47 28.02 -16.86
N THR A 343 69.92 28.54 -15.72
CA THR A 343 69.04 28.91 -14.60
C THR A 343 68.11 30.07 -15.00
N ILE A 344 66.83 29.95 -14.66
CA ILE A 344 65.80 30.96 -14.91
C ILE A 344 65.18 31.45 -13.59
N TRP A 345 64.65 32.68 -13.60
CA TRP A 345 64.00 33.31 -12.45
C TRP A 345 62.60 33.77 -12.88
N PRO A 346 61.59 32.87 -12.87
CA PRO A 346 60.27 33.15 -13.45
C PRO A 346 59.29 33.82 -12.46
N TYR A 347 59.70 34.04 -11.22
CA TYR A 347 58.88 34.61 -10.15
C TYR A 347 59.55 35.85 -9.54
N ASP A 348 58.75 36.83 -9.09
CA ASP A 348 59.21 38.09 -8.49
C ASP A 348 59.82 37.95 -7.07
N ASP A 349 60.03 36.72 -6.58
CA ASP A 349 60.44 36.40 -5.21
C ASP A 349 61.87 35.86 -5.07
N ASP A 350 62.71 36.05 -6.10
CA ASP A 350 64.08 35.54 -6.20
C ASP A 350 64.17 33.99 -6.15
N THR A 351 63.17 33.27 -6.67
CA THR A 351 63.21 31.80 -6.81
C THR A 351 63.86 31.34 -8.13
N GLN A 352 65.02 30.67 -8.05
CA GLN A 352 65.65 30.01 -9.21
C GLN A 352 64.98 28.68 -9.57
N LEU A 353 64.85 28.43 -10.87
CA LEU A 353 64.64 27.10 -11.44
C LEU A 353 65.80 26.74 -12.39
N PRO A 354 66.46 25.58 -12.23
CA PRO A 354 66.28 24.60 -11.16
C PRO A 354 66.75 25.13 -9.78
N GLY A 355 66.11 24.70 -8.69
CA GLY A 355 66.41 25.19 -7.35
C GLY A 355 65.67 24.51 -6.20
N GLY A 356 66.32 24.47 -5.02
CA GLY A 356 65.72 23.98 -3.78
C GLY A 356 65.38 22.49 -3.83
N LYS A 357 64.08 22.17 -3.98
CA LYS A 357 63.60 20.80 -4.26
C LYS A 357 63.38 20.55 -5.75
N LEU A 358 63.10 21.59 -6.53
CA LEU A 358 62.77 21.53 -7.95
C LEU A 358 64.07 21.42 -8.77
N ILE A 359 64.66 20.23 -8.76
CA ILE A 359 65.94 19.91 -9.41
C ILE A 359 65.78 18.63 -10.24
N PRO A 360 66.55 18.44 -11.32
CA PRO A 360 66.51 17.19 -12.05
C PRO A 360 67.10 16.07 -11.17
N LYS A 361 66.64 14.84 -11.38
CA LYS A 361 67.05 13.64 -10.64
C LYS A 361 67.45 12.52 -11.60
N SER A 362 68.21 11.55 -11.08
CA SER A 362 68.50 10.31 -11.79
C SER A 362 67.20 9.52 -12.00
N GLY A 363 66.88 9.21 -13.24
CA GLY A 363 65.63 8.60 -13.68
C GLY A 363 64.73 9.52 -14.51
N ASP A 364 64.84 10.84 -14.35
CA ASP A 364 63.95 11.81 -15.01
C ASP A 364 64.10 11.74 -16.54
N ARG A 365 62.99 11.70 -17.26
CA ARG A 365 62.93 11.68 -18.72
C ARG A 365 62.96 13.10 -19.28
N TYR A 366 63.59 13.27 -20.44
CA TYR A 366 63.69 14.57 -21.08
C TYR A 366 63.65 14.46 -22.61
N ILE A 367 63.20 15.52 -23.29
CA ILE A 367 63.27 15.65 -24.75
C ILE A 367 64.25 16.77 -25.09
N LEU A 368 65.06 16.55 -26.13
CA LEU A 368 65.93 17.55 -26.74
C LEU A 368 65.23 18.28 -27.87
N TRP A 369 65.44 19.59 -27.92
CA TRP A 369 64.80 20.54 -28.82
C TRP A 369 65.85 21.42 -29.48
N ASN A 370 65.48 22.06 -30.59
CA ASN A 370 66.32 23.00 -31.33
C ASN A 370 67.63 22.38 -31.85
N ILE A 371 67.61 21.07 -32.10
CA ILE A 371 68.66 20.33 -32.79
C ILE A 371 68.05 19.53 -33.95
N ARG A 372 68.79 19.36 -35.04
CA ARG A 372 68.45 18.39 -36.09
C ARG A 372 68.63 16.99 -35.49
N MET A 373 67.60 16.16 -35.40
CA MET A 373 67.85 14.79 -34.93
C MET A 373 68.76 14.00 -35.92
N PRO A 374 69.48 12.97 -35.46
CA PRO A 374 70.12 12.01 -36.36
C PRO A 374 69.12 11.32 -37.31
N ASP A 375 69.59 10.94 -38.49
CA ASP A 375 68.78 10.39 -39.59
C ASP A 375 67.88 9.20 -39.18
N GLU A 376 68.29 8.42 -38.18
CA GLU A 376 67.54 7.27 -37.64
C GLU A 376 66.19 7.63 -36.98
N TYR A 377 66.03 8.88 -36.52
CA TYR A 377 64.80 9.33 -35.85
C TYR A 377 63.72 9.86 -36.80
N TYR A 378 64.06 10.18 -38.05
CA TYR A 378 63.06 10.65 -39.02
C TYR A 378 62.06 9.55 -39.40
N PRO A 379 62.46 8.34 -39.84
CA PRO A 379 61.50 7.30 -40.21
C PRO A 379 60.55 6.89 -39.06
N LEU A 380 61.06 6.90 -37.82
CA LEU A 380 60.26 6.63 -36.62
C LEU A 380 59.16 7.69 -36.42
N ALA A 381 59.50 8.96 -36.61
CA ALA A 381 58.53 10.05 -36.55
C ALA A 381 57.55 10.04 -37.74
N GLU A 382 57.99 9.68 -38.95
CA GLU A 382 57.10 9.50 -40.11
C GLU A 382 56.08 8.38 -39.87
N GLU A 383 56.48 7.27 -39.24
CA GLU A 383 55.60 6.14 -38.88
C GLU A 383 54.63 6.51 -37.73
N GLU A 384 55.10 7.24 -36.72
CA GLU A 384 54.26 7.84 -35.67
C GLU A 384 53.21 8.80 -36.28
N PHE A 385 53.63 9.63 -37.25
CA PHE A 385 52.77 10.58 -37.94
C PHE A 385 51.72 9.89 -38.81
N LEU A 386 52.10 8.86 -39.59
CA LEU A 386 51.12 8.06 -40.34
C LEU A 386 50.11 7.38 -39.41
N THR A 387 50.57 6.79 -38.31
CA THR A 387 49.70 6.11 -37.33
C THR A 387 48.68 7.10 -36.75
N ALA A 388 49.11 8.31 -36.38
CA ALA A 388 48.22 9.36 -35.90
C ALA A 388 47.23 9.83 -36.97
N VAL A 389 47.64 9.90 -38.24
CA VAL A 389 46.78 10.27 -39.37
C VAL A 389 45.74 9.18 -39.68
N GLU A 390 46.11 7.91 -39.62
CA GLU A 390 45.18 6.78 -39.79
C GLU A 390 44.19 6.68 -38.62
N GLN A 391 44.64 6.93 -37.39
CA GLN A 391 43.76 7.05 -36.22
C GLN A 391 42.79 8.24 -36.36
N PHE A 392 43.29 9.42 -36.72
CA PHE A 392 42.47 10.62 -36.94
C PHE A 392 41.42 10.42 -38.04
N ASN A 393 41.79 9.76 -39.15
CA ASN A 393 40.84 9.36 -40.18
C ASN A 393 39.77 8.42 -39.61
N THR A 394 40.16 7.42 -38.80
CA THR A 394 39.21 6.46 -38.18
C THR A 394 38.26 7.14 -37.19
N GLU A 395 38.72 8.14 -36.45
CA GLU A 395 37.92 8.88 -35.47
C GLU A 395 36.98 9.90 -36.14
N CYS A 396 37.44 10.60 -37.18
CA CYS A 396 36.65 11.60 -37.90
C CYS A 396 35.71 11.02 -38.98
N TRP A 397 36.05 9.87 -39.57
CA TRP A 397 35.23 9.19 -40.60
C TRP A 397 34.15 8.32 -39.95
N GLN A 398 33.29 8.96 -39.16
CA GLN A 398 32.07 8.38 -38.62
C GLN A 398 30.87 9.01 -39.33
N ASP A 399 29.79 8.23 -39.55
CA ASP A 399 28.57 8.76 -40.16
C ASP A 399 27.86 9.71 -39.19
N LEU A 400 28.21 11.00 -39.28
CA LEU A 400 27.68 12.14 -38.54
C LEU A 400 26.18 12.38 -38.78
N ALA A 401 25.50 11.59 -39.61
CA ALA A 401 24.08 11.74 -39.87
C ALA A 401 23.24 11.58 -38.61
N VAL A 402 22.42 12.59 -38.34
CA VAL A 402 21.47 12.60 -37.22
C VAL A 402 20.13 12.08 -37.72
N TYR A 403 19.61 11.03 -37.09
CA TYR A 403 18.30 10.48 -37.43
C TYR A 403 17.26 11.07 -36.49
N LYS A 404 16.39 11.92 -37.05
CA LYS A 404 15.22 12.48 -36.36
C LYS A 404 14.08 11.49 -36.44
N ALA A 405 13.54 11.12 -35.30
CA ALA A 405 12.55 10.06 -35.19
C ALA A 405 11.42 10.46 -34.22
N PRO A 406 10.23 10.84 -34.71
CA PRO A 406 9.06 10.97 -33.85
C PRO A 406 8.61 9.60 -33.32
N THR A 407 8.36 9.50 -32.01
CA THR A 407 7.92 8.27 -31.36
C THR A 407 6.44 7.97 -31.61
N ASP A 408 6.07 6.70 -31.48
CA ASP A 408 4.68 6.28 -31.31
C ASP A 408 4.38 6.22 -29.80
N HIS A 409 3.65 7.22 -29.30
CA HIS A 409 3.37 7.33 -27.87
C HIS A 409 2.57 6.12 -27.33
N VAL A 410 1.68 5.52 -28.13
CA VAL A 410 0.88 4.36 -27.72
C VAL A 410 1.81 3.18 -27.51
N TRP A 411 2.71 2.93 -28.46
CA TRP A 411 3.68 1.86 -28.35
C TRP A 411 4.63 2.06 -27.16
N ILE A 412 5.12 3.28 -26.94
CA ILE A 412 6.01 3.62 -25.81
C ILE A 412 5.31 3.36 -24.47
N GLU A 413 4.05 3.79 -24.32
CA GLU A 413 3.24 3.62 -23.12
C GLU A 413 2.86 2.15 -22.87
N GLU A 414 2.40 1.42 -23.89
CA GLU A 414 2.01 0.00 -23.77
C GLU A 414 3.18 -0.93 -23.44
N ASN A 415 4.39 -0.62 -23.92
CA ASN A 415 5.59 -1.41 -23.67
C ASN A 415 6.38 -0.93 -22.44
N GLY A 416 5.93 0.11 -21.74
CA GLY A 416 6.60 0.66 -20.55
C GLY A 416 8.00 1.21 -20.83
N VAL A 417 8.24 1.72 -22.04
CA VAL A 417 9.56 2.13 -22.51
C VAL A 417 9.95 3.49 -21.96
N SER A 418 11.09 3.57 -21.27
CA SER A 418 11.68 4.83 -20.82
C SER A 418 12.83 5.24 -21.75
N LEU A 419 12.72 6.43 -22.34
CA LEU A 419 13.75 7.03 -23.19
C LEU A 419 14.43 8.19 -22.46
N SER A 420 15.76 8.12 -22.40
CA SER A 420 16.65 9.16 -21.89
C SER A 420 17.72 9.51 -22.93
N VAL A 421 18.24 10.72 -22.84
CA VAL A 421 19.47 11.10 -23.54
C VAL A 421 20.60 10.17 -23.08
N GLY A 422 21.44 9.70 -24.00
CA GLY A 422 22.48 8.69 -23.78
C GLY A 422 22.00 7.24 -23.83
N ARG A 423 20.68 6.98 -23.99
CA ARG A 423 20.16 5.62 -24.13
C ARG A 423 20.62 4.99 -25.45
N ARG A 424 21.16 3.77 -25.38
CA ARG A 424 21.55 2.95 -26.54
C ARG A 424 20.33 2.53 -27.37
N VAL A 425 20.36 2.74 -28.68
CA VAL A 425 19.27 2.44 -29.63
C VAL A 425 19.79 1.64 -30.83
N ARG A 426 19.13 0.55 -31.15
CA ARG A 426 19.24 -0.15 -32.44
C ARG A 426 18.13 0.34 -33.36
N LEU A 427 18.48 1.20 -34.31
CA LEU A 427 17.56 1.79 -35.28
C LEU A 427 17.43 0.87 -36.51
N GLU A 428 16.24 0.31 -36.76
CA GLU A 428 15.98 -0.61 -37.86
C GLU A 428 15.32 0.07 -39.07
N SER A 429 15.92 -0.11 -40.25
CA SER A 429 15.35 0.18 -41.57
C SER A 429 16.23 -0.47 -42.64
N GLU A 430 15.63 -1.29 -43.50
CA GLU A 430 16.33 -1.93 -44.62
C GLU A 430 16.71 -0.91 -45.72
N GLU A 431 15.97 0.20 -45.82
CA GLU A 431 16.16 1.26 -46.79
C GLU A 431 17.28 2.23 -46.41
N TYR A 432 17.38 2.62 -45.13
CA TYR A 432 18.46 3.48 -44.64
C TYR A 432 19.74 2.69 -44.35
N PHE A 433 19.66 1.39 -44.05
CA PHE A 433 20.81 0.55 -43.68
C PHE A 433 20.87 -0.74 -44.52
N PRO A 434 21.07 -0.66 -45.86
CA PRO A 434 20.91 -1.80 -46.77
C PRO A 434 21.89 -2.96 -46.58
N GLU A 435 23.04 -2.75 -45.93
CA GLU A 435 24.02 -3.83 -45.68
C GLU A 435 23.70 -4.66 -44.42
N THR A 436 23.17 -4.02 -43.37
CA THR A 436 22.98 -4.60 -42.03
C THR A 436 21.53 -4.75 -41.61
N GLY A 437 20.61 -3.99 -42.23
CA GLY A 437 19.20 -3.82 -41.84
C GLY A 437 18.99 -2.90 -40.62
N TYR A 438 20.05 -2.48 -39.95
CA TYR A 438 19.99 -1.64 -38.75
C TYR A 438 21.31 -0.89 -38.48
N ARG A 439 21.22 0.21 -37.72
CA ARG A 439 22.36 0.91 -37.10
C ARG A 439 22.20 0.91 -35.58
N SER A 440 23.21 0.41 -34.85
CA SER A 440 23.32 0.65 -33.41
C SER A 440 23.91 2.04 -33.19
N SER A 441 23.27 2.82 -32.32
CA SER A 441 23.67 4.17 -31.95
C SER A 441 23.02 4.56 -30.60
N ARG A 442 22.76 5.84 -30.33
CA ARG A 442 22.20 6.36 -29.07
C ARG A 442 21.39 7.63 -29.29
N ILE A 443 20.52 7.94 -28.32
CA ILE A 443 19.77 9.20 -28.30
C ILE A 443 20.67 10.35 -27.84
N THR A 444 20.87 11.37 -28.68
CA THR A 444 21.64 12.58 -28.34
C THR A 444 20.74 13.73 -27.88
N LYS A 445 19.48 13.75 -28.32
CA LYS A 445 18.49 14.78 -27.97
C LYS A 445 17.08 14.19 -27.84
N ILE A 446 16.30 14.73 -26.91
CA ILE A 446 14.87 14.45 -26.75
C ILE A 446 14.11 15.79 -26.68
N THR A 447 13.11 15.95 -27.53
CA THR A 447 12.03 16.94 -27.36
C THR A 447 10.75 16.19 -27.00
N ARG A 448 10.18 16.41 -25.82
CA ARG A 448 9.04 15.68 -25.26
C ARG A 448 7.88 16.62 -25.00
N LYS A 449 6.65 16.25 -25.36
CA LYS A 449 5.45 17.03 -24.97
C LYS A 449 5.12 16.85 -23.49
N VAL A 450 4.80 17.94 -22.81
CA VAL A 450 4.45 17.94 -21.38
C VAL A 450 3.07 17.31 -21.12
N ASN A 451 2.12 17.49 -22.05
CA ASN A 451 0.78 16.92 -21.96
C ASN A 451 0.73 15.43 -22.30
N GLN A 452 1.74 14.93 -23.02
CA GLN A 452 1.78 13.56 -23.52
C GLN A 452 3.25 13.07 -23.55
N PRO A 453 3.81 12.67 -22.40
CA PRO A 453 5.23 12.34 -22.27
C PRO A 453 5.75 11.25 -23.23
N GLY A 454 4.88 10.33 -23.68
CA GLY A 454 5.22 9.31 -24.67
C GLY A 454 5.41 9.84 -26.11
N GLU A 455 4.88 11.03 -26.42
CA GLU A 455 5.07 11.69 -27.72
C GLU A 455 6.33 12.57 -27.66
N MET A 456 7.38 12.09 -28.33
CA MET A 456 8.71 12.68 -28.33
C MET A 456 9.28 12.72 -29.74
N ASP A 457 9.97 13.79 -30.09
CA ASP A 457 10.93 13.82 -31.19
C ASP A 457 12.32 13.51 -30.62
N ILE A 458 12.89 12.37 -31.00
CA ILE A 458 14.25 11.98 -30.58
C ILE A 458 15.24 12.13 -31.74
N GLU A 459 16.46 12.54 -31.41
CA GLU A 459 17.58 12.57 -32.34
C GLU A 459 18.57 11.45 -31.97
N ILE A 460 18.88 10.60 -32.94
CA ILE A 460 19.76 9.44 -32.78
C ILE A 460 21.03 9.67 -33.59
N SER A 461 22.20 9.64 -32.93
CA SER A 461 23.50 9.83 -33.56
C SER A 461 24.64 9.27 -32.69
N ASP A 462 25.74 8.84 -33.34
CA ASP A 462 26.95 8.43 -32.64
C ASP A 462 27.84 9.62 -32.26
N ALA A 463 27.72 10.73 -32.98
CA ALA A 463 28.48 11.95 -32.78
C ALA A 463 27.55 13.13 -32.47
N LEU A 464 28.04 14.04 -31.63
CA LEU A 464 27.36 15.31 -31.36
C LEU A 464 27.66 16.28 -32.50
N HIS A 465 26.61 16.87 -33.07
CA HIS A 465 26.77 17.98 -34.00
C HIS A 465 26.75 19.29 -33.20
N SER A 466 27.70 20.20 -33.44
CA SER A 466 27.78 21.54 -32.84
C SER A 466 26.68 22.46 -33.39
N GLY A 467 25.43 22.14 -33.02
CA GLY A 467 24.20 22.61 -33.61
C GLY A 467 23.72 23.98 -33.10
N ALA A 468 24.22 25.04 -33.74
CA ALA A 468 23.57 26.36 -33.89
C ALA A 468 23.32 27.26 -32.66
N PHE A 469 23.23 26.77 -31.41
CA PHE A 469 23.07 27.67 -30.25
C PHE A 469 24.40 28.27 -29.74
N GLU A 470 25.53 27.69 -30.09
CA GLU A 470 26.88 28.15 -29.70
C GLU A 470 27.41 29.29 -30.58
N ARG A 471 26.92 29.45 -31.81
CA ARG A 471 27.40 30.44 -32.80
C ARG A 471 27.16 31.92 -32.47
N VAL A 472 26.66 32.23 -31.27
CA VAL A 472 26.54 33.60 -30.72
C VAL A 472 27.57 33.86 -29.60
N ASN A 473 28.20 32.83 -29.04
CA ASN A 473 29.19 32.94 -27.96
C ASN A 473 30.59 32.46 -28.42
N ASP A 474 30.66 31.45 -29.28
CA ASP A 474 31.90 30.77 -29.69
C ASP A 474 32.63 31.55 -30.79
N SER A 475 33.09 32.76 -30.46
CA SER A 475 34.01 33.54 -31.29
C SER A 475 35.09 34.26 -30.47
N ILE A 476 35.76 33.51 -29.58
CA ILE A 476 37.11 33.77 -29.02
C ILE A 476 37.60 32.47 -28.32
N GLY A 477 38.83 32.05 -28.61
CA GLY A 477 39.54 31.01 -27.83
C GLY A 477 39.47 29.57 -28.36
N GLU A 478 40.07 29.29 -29.52
CA GLU A 478 40.51 27.92 -29.88
C GLU A 478 42.02 27.76 -29.67
N LEU A 479 42.46 26.50 -29.54
CA LEU A 479 43.85 26.01 -29.38
C LEU A 479 44.41 26.16 -27.94
N LYS A 480 45.01 25.15 -27.29
CA LYS A 480 45.33 23.74 -27.66
C LYS A 480 45.93 22.99 -26.45
N ASN A 481 45.85 21.64 -26.38
CA ASN A 481 47.03 20.72 -26.31
C ASN A 481 46.74 19.27 -25.84
N TYR A 482 47.71 18.40 -26.12
CA TYR A 482 47.80 16.94 -25.87
C TYR A 482 49.32 16.63 -25.70
N THR A 483 49.86 15.61 -25.00
CA THR A 483 49.38 14.25 -24.69
C THR A 483 50.27 13.56 -23.61
N LYS A 484 49.69 12.85 -22.61
CA LYS A 484 50.22 11.64 -21.88
C LYS A 484 51.62 11.67 -21.21
N SER A 485 51.94 11.00 -20.09
CA SER A 485 51.29 10.17 -19.04
C SER A 485 52.42 9.87 -17.98
N LYS A 486 52.26 9.37 -16.74
CA LYS A 486 51.39 8.30 -16.19
C LYS A 486 51.67 8.10 -14.67
N ALA A 487 50.68 7.59 -13.90
CA ALA A 487 50.70 7.03 -12.52
C ALA A 487 49.75 7.82 -11.57
N GLU A 488 48.86 7.23 -10.76
CA GLU A 488 48.58 5.83 -10.39
C GLU A 488 47.06 5.55 -10.35
N GLY A 489 46.67 4.26 -10.35
CA GLY A 489 45.44 3.79 -9.69
C GLY A 489 44.11 4.00 -10.43
N ALA A 490 43.38 2.91 -10.66
CA ALA A 490 41.99 2.98 -11.13
C ALA A 490 41.12 3.71 -10.08
N ALA A 491 40.73 4.95 -10.39
CA ALA A 491 39.83 5.73 -9.55
C ALA A 491 38.45 5.06 -9.53
N LEU A 492 38.09 4.45 -8.40
CA LEU A 492 36.75 3.92 -8.17
C LEU A 492 35.72 5.08 -8.25
N PRO A 493 34.54 4.86 -8.83
CA PRO A 493 33.44 5.82 -8.78
C PRO A 493 33.07 6.19 -7.34
N ASP A 494 32.52 7.39 -7.14
CA ASP A 494 32.28 7.90 -5.79
C ASP A 494 31.21 7.07 -5.05
N ILE A 495 31.34 7.00 -3.72
CA ILE A 495 30.65 6.02 -2.88
C ILE A 495 29.50 6.67 -2.11
N ILE A 496 28.26 6.41 -2.53
CA ILE A 496 27.03 6.85 -1.84
C ILE A 496 26.96 6.25 -0.43
N ARG A 497 26.94 7.12 0.58
CA ARG A 497 26.98 6.74 2.00
C ARG A 497 25.58 6.50 2.57
N SER A 498 25.50 5.82 3.72
CA SER A 498 24.18 5.46 4.31
C SER A 498 23.33 6.65 4.76
N TRP A 499 23.92 7.84 4.94
CA TRP A 499 23.25 9.10 5.28
C TRP A 499 23.14 10.06 4.08
N ASP A 500 23.59 9.63 2.91
CA ASP A 500 23.70 10.43 1.70
C ASP A 500 22.32 10.66 1.04
N LYS A 501 22.21 11.71 0.25
CA LYS A 501 21.02 12.05 -0.54
C LYS A 501 21.24 11.99 -2.05
N THR A 502 22.48 11.80 -2.52
CA THR A 502 22.75 11.56 -3.95
C THR A 502 21.87 10.41 -4.46
N LEU A 503 21.27 10.62 -5.64
CA LEU A 503 20.45 9.60 -6.28
C LEU A 503 21.33 8.43 -6.76
N PRO A 504 20.88 7.17 -6.62
CA PRO A 504 21.59 6.02 -7.19
C PRO A 504 21.61 6.14 -8.72
N THR A 505 22.76 5.91 -9.33
CA THR A 505 22.92 5.90 -10.80
C THR A 505 23.91 4.82 -11.24
N ASP A 506 23.95 4.51 -12.54
CA ASP A 506 24.85 3.49 -13.10
C ASP A 506 26.35 3.83 -12.89
N ASN A 507 26.65 5.11 -12.60
CA ASN A 507 28.00 5.65 -12.45
C ASN A 507 28.42 5.87 -10.98
N ASN A 508 27.67 5.38 -9.99
CA ASN A 508 28.03 5.50 -8.58
C ASN A 508 27.90 4.20 -7.79
N LEU A 509 28.62 4.09 -6.67
CA LEU A 509 28.71 2.86 -5.88
C LEU A 509 28.03 3.00 -4.53
N PHE A 510 27.10 2.11 -4.19
CA PHE A 510 26.58 2.03 -2.83
C PHE A 510 27.66 1.59 -1.83
N SER A 511 27.84 2.38 -0.78
CA SER A 511 28.59 1.92 0.40
C SER A 511 27.96 0.66 0.98
N ALA A 512 28.78 -0.24 1.53
CA ALA A 512 28.30 -1.44 2.21
C ALA A 512 27.30 -1.16 3.35
N ARG A 513 27.27 0.06 3.91
CA ARG A 513 26.27 0.52 4.88
C ARG A 513 24.96 0.97 4.22
N ARG A 514 24.97 1.57 3.02
CA ARG A 514 23.76 1.91 2.26
C ARG A 514 23.06 0.66 1.75
N SER A 515 23.81 -0.27 1.14
CA SER A 515 23.27 -1.56 0.67
C SER A 515 22.63 -2.37 1.79
N GLN A 516 23.18 -2.32 3.01
CA GLN A 516 22.60 -2.96 4.21
C GLN A 516 21.36 -2.25 4.79
N ALA A 517 21.07 -1.02 4.36
CA ALA A 517 19.92 -0.25 4.83
C ALA A 517 18.74 -0.29 3.83
N GLU A 518 18.99 -0.55 2.55
CA GLU A 518 17.98 -0.52 1.49
C GLU A 518 17.59 -1.90 0.94
N HIS A 519 18.48 -2.90 0.99
CA HIS A 519 18.16 -4.26 0.54
C HIS A 519 17.91 -5.22 1.71
N ILE A 520 16.91 -6.08 1.59
CA ILE A 520 16.63 -7.12 2.60
C ILE A 520 17.82 -8.06 2.75
N SER A 521 18.31 -8.18 3.98
CA SER A 521 19.38 -9.10 4.33
C SER A 521 18.96 -10.57 4.21
N LYS A 522 19.67 -11.33 3.37
CA LYS A 522 19.55 -12.80 3.28
C LYS A 522 20.20 -13.56 4.45
N LYS A 523 20.82 -12.86 5.41
CA LYS A 523 21.66 -13.46 6.49
C LYS A 523 21.38 -12.93 7.91
N LYS A 524 20.57 -11.88 8.05
CA LYS A 524 20.26 -11.24 9.34
C LYS A 524 18.79 -10.85 9.37
N ASN A 525 18.21 -10.75 10.57
CA ASN A 525 16.84 -10.27 10.74
C ASN A 525 16.72 -8.83 10.21
N ASP A 526 15.67 -8.55 9.45
CA ASP A 526 15.48 -7.29 8.74
C ASP A 526 14.00 -6.87 8.69
N ARG A 527 13.70 -5.64 8.28
CA ARG A 527 12.33 -5.13 8.14
C ARG A 527 12.24 -4.06 7.03
N ALA A 528 11.50 -4.39 5.96
CA ALA A 528 11.09 -3.40 4.97
C ALA A 528 10.11 -2.37 5.57
N LYS A 529 10.29 -1.09 5.19
CA LYS A 529 9.33 -0.01 5.50
C LYS A 529 8.25 0.14 4.41
N GLY A 530 8.58 -0.16 3.16
CA GLY A 530 7.65 -0.13 2.03
C GLY A 530 6.95 -1.47 1.81
N LYS A 531 5.92 -1.47 0.95
CA LYS A 531 5.33 -2.71 0.42
C LYS A 531 6.34 -3.39 -0.49
N ILE A 532 6.47 -4.71 -0.37
CA ILE A 532 7.21 -5.55 -1.32
C ILE A 532 6.22 -6.49 -2.00
N THR A 533 6.33 -6.59 -3.31
CA THR A 533 5.56 -7.51 -4.16
C THR A 533 6.52 -8.61 -4.62
N PHE A 534 6.12 -9.88 -4.48
CA PHE A 534 6.86 -11.02 -5.01
C PHE A 534 6.00 -11.67 -6.10
N GLU A 535 6.39 -11.51 -7.36
CA GLU A 535 5.59 -11.98 -8.51
C GLU A 535 5.52 -13.50 -8.62
N ALA A 536 6.60 -14.19 -8.23
CA ALA A 536 6.66 -15.66 -8.16
C ALA A 536 6.21 -16.23 -6.80
N GLY A 537 5.63 -15.41 -5.92
CA GLY A 537 5.30 -15.82 -4.56
C GLY A 537 6.48 -15.81 -3.58
N ALA A 538 6.29 -16.39 -2.38
CA ALA A 538 7.29 -16.42 -1.32
C ALA A 538 7.14 -17.65 -0.40
N SER A 539 8.22 -18.41 -0.21
CA SER A 539 8.32 -19.52 0.77
C SER A 539 8.75 -19.03 2.16
N PHE A 540 8.25 -19.67 3.21
CA PHE A 540 8.52 -19.36 4.62
C PHE A 540 8.94 -20.61 5.40
N GLY A 541 10.21 -20.68 5.80
CA GLY A 541 10.75 -21.79 6.60
C GLY A 541 11.96 -22.45 5.93
N GLN A 542 12.33 -23.63 6.40
CA GLN A 542 13.25 -24.53 5.70
C GLN A 542 12.42 -25.57 4.95
N GLU A 543 12.79 -25.89 3.70
CA GLU A 543 12.18 -26.93 2.85
C GLU A 543 10.69 -26.72 2.46
N ASP A 544 10.34 -25.56 1.87
CA ASP A 544 9.04 -25.26 1.21
C ASP A 544 7.74 -25.64 1.97
N ASN A 545 7.83 -25.85 3.28
CA ASN A 545 6.74 -26.30 4.15
C ASN A 545 5.59 -25.29 4.35
N ALA A 546 5.79 -24.05 3.92
CA ALA A 546 4.79 -23.00 3.89
C ALA A 546 5.18 -21.97 2.81
N GLY A 547 4.20 -21.45 2.08
CA GLY A 547 4.44 -20.44 1.05
C GLY A 547 3.17 -19.78 0.55
N ILE A 548 3.35 -18.74 -0.25
CA ILE A 548 2.31 -18.10 -1.06
C ILE A 548 2.77 -18.20 -2.51
N ASP A 549 1.90 -18.63 -3.44
CA ASP A 549 2.24 -18.79 -4.86
C ASP A 549 2.10 -17.48 -5.69
N ASP A 550 2.35 -17.58 -7.00
CA ASP A 550 2.21 -16.50 -8.00
C ASP A 550 0.79 -15.89 -8.08
N LYS A 551 -0.22 -16.60 -7.60
CA LYS A 551 -1.64 -16.20 -7.61
C LYS A 551 -2.15 -15.77 -6.23
N GLY A 552 -1.30 -15.80 -5.21
CA GLY A 552 -1.67 -15.44 -3.84
C GLY A 552 -2.34 -16.58 -3.04
N ASN A 553 -2.31 -17.83 -3.53
CA ASN A 553 -2.76 -18.98 -2.74
C ASN A 553 -1.73 -19.32 -1.68
N ALA A 554 -2.16 -19.51 -0.43
CA ALA A 554 -1.27 -19.89 0.67
C ALA A 554 -1.31 -21.41 0.91
N GLU A 555 -0.17 -22.06 0.78
CA GLU A 555 0.06 -23.44 1.24
C GLU A 555 0.75 -23.39 2.60
N LEU A 556 0.18 -24.04 3.63
CA LEU A 556 0.65 -23.95 5.01
C LEU A 556 0.55 -25.32 5.71
N LEU A 557 1.68 -25.89 6.13
CA LEU A 557 1.68 -27.13 6.93
C LEU A 557 0.96 -26.98 8.27
N THR A 558 1.09 -25.83 8.94
CA THR A 558 0.39 -25.50 10.20
C THR A 558 0.07 -24.01 10.29
N LEU A 559 -1.13 -23.67 10.77
CA LEU A 559 -1.55 -22.28 11.02
C LEU A 559 -1.98 -22.10 12.49
N VAL A 560 -1.32 -21.19 13.22
CA VAL A 560 -1.67 -20.83 14.60
C VAL A 560 -2.27 -19.42 14.62
N VAL A 561 -3.60 -19.34 14.75
CA VAL A 561 -4.35 -18.08 14.82
C VAL A 561 -4.35 -17.58 16.28
N ARG A 562 -3.87 -16.36 16.52
CA ARG A 562 -3.82 -15.76 17.88
C ARG A 562 -5.06 -14.97 18.28
N GLU A 563 -5.80 -14.42 17.32
CA GLU A 563 -6.89 -13.47 17.58
C GLU A 563 -8.12 -13.82 16.72
N PHE A 564 -8.00 -13.67 15.40
CA PHE A 564 -9.03 -14.12 14.45
C PHE A 564 -8.45 -14.41 13.05
N LEU A 565 -9.24 -15.14 12.25
CA LEU A 565 -9.08 -15.36 10.83
C LEU A 565 -10.45 -15.10 10.17
N ARG A 566 -10.51 -14.34 9.07
CA ARG A 566 -11.80 -13.88 8.48
C ARG A 566 -11.74 -13.64 6.98
N SER A 567 -12.90 -13.58 6.34
CA SER A 567 -13.07 -13.00 5.00
C SER A 567 -12.79 -11.48 4.98
N PRO A 568 -12.44 -10.89 3.81
CA PRO A 568 -12.13 -9.46 3.69
C PRO A 568 -13.24 -8.53 4.17
N LYS A 569 -14.50 -8.92 3.92
CA LYS A 569 -15.68 -8.37 4.57
C LYS A 569 -16.27 -9.44 5.48
N PHE A 570 -16.55 -9.06 6.72
CA PHE A 570 -17.27 -9.88 7.68
C PHE A 570 -18.26 -8.97 8.41
N VAL A 571 -19.53 -9.33 8.39
CA VAL A 571 -20.60 -8.68 9.15
C VAL A 571 -21.29 -9.77 9.96
N ASP A 572 -21.49 -9.54 11.25
CA ASP A 572 -22.09 -10.52 12.15
C ASP A 572 -23.63 -10.41 12.22
N GLY A 573 -24.28 -11.48 12.68
CA GLY A 573 -25.74 -11.59 12.84
C GLY A 573 -26.48 -12.19 11.65
N LEU A 574 -27.82 -12.27 11.76
CA LEU A 574 -28.70 -13.04 10.87
C LEU A 574 -28.67 -12.62 9.38
N PHE A 575 -28.29 -11.37 9.09
CA PHE A 575 -28.13 -10.83 7.74
C PHE A 575 -26.68 -10.41 7.46
N GLY A 576 -25.74 -11.09 8.13
CA GLY A 576 -24.31 -10.92 7.92
C GLY A 576 -23.82 -11.37 6.53
N GLU A 577 -22.53 -11.15 6.28
CA GLU A 577 -21.84 -11.68 5.10
C GLU A 577 -20.46 -12.21 5.50
N GLY A 578 -20.06 -13.34 4.91
CA GLY A 578 -18.71 -13.89 5.02
C GLY A 578 -18.51 -14.84 6.20
N TRP A 579 -17.28 -14.89 6.71
CA TRP A 579 -16.92 -15.81 7.78
C TRP A 579 -15.83 -15.25 8.70
N ARG A 580 -15.84 -15.72 9.94
CA ARG A 580 -14.82 -15.43 10.96
C ARG A 580 -14.65 -16.61 11.90
N LEU A 581 -13.40 -17.00 12.13
CA LEU A 581 -12.95 -17.83 13.25
C LEU A 581 -12.24 -16.91 14.25
N TRP A 582 -12.59 -16.94 15.54
CA TRP A 582 -11.92 -16.12 16.57
C TRP A 582 -11.93 -16.76 17.95
N MET A 583 -11.14 -16.19 18.86
CA MET A 583 -11.17 -16.53 20.29
C MET A 583 -11.91 -15.45 21.08
N GLU A 584 -12.83 -15.85 21.95
CA GLU A 584 -13.57 -14.97 22.88
C GLU A 584 -13.77 -15.74 24.19
N ASP A 585 -13.43 -15.12 25.33
CA ASP A 585 -13.42 -15.76 26.66
C ASP A 585 -12.75 -17.16 26.71
N ALA A 586 -11.66 -17.32 25.94
CA ALA A 586 -10.90 -18.56 25.72
C ALA A 586 -11.67 -19.72 25.03
N LEU A 587 -12.85 -19.45 24.48
CA LEU A 587 -13.59 -20.33 23.58
C LEU A 587 -13.33 -19.97 22.11
N SER A 588 -13.39 -20.97 21.23
CA SER A 588 -13.25 -20.78 19.78
C SER A 588 -14.62 -20.62 19.13
N HIS A 589 -14.85 -19.49 18.47
CA HIS A 589 -16.10 -19.15 17.78
C HIS A 589 -15.92 -19.20 16.26
N LEU A 590 -16.92 -19.70 15.54
CA LEU A 590 -16.96 -19.74 14.08
C LEU A 590 -18.34 -19.28 13.57
N THR A 591 -18.36 -18.18 12.83
CA THR A 591 -19.52 -17.73 12.03
C THR A 591 -19.20 -17.96 10.55
N ILE A 592 -20.11 -18.58 9.80
CA ILE A 592 -19.94 -18.92 8.38
C ILE A 592 -21.29 -19.05 7.67
N ASP A 593 -21.40 -18.53 6.45
CA ASP A 593 -22.64 -18.54 5.64
C ASP A 593 -23.14 -19.97 5.31
N LYS A 594 -22.21 -20.90 4.99
CA LYS A 594 -22.53 -22.28 4.61
C LYS A 594 -21.40 -23.24 4.97
N LEU A 595 -21.71 -24.23 5.81
CA LEU A 595 -20.86 -25.39 6.06
C LEU A 595 -21.33 -26.57 5.21
N THR A 596 -20.40 -27.36 4.66
CA THR A 596 -20.70 -28.60 3.91
C THR A 596 -19.64 -29.65 4.24
N VAL A 597 -20.05 -30.74 4.89
CA VAL A 597 -19.16 -31.84 5.31
C VAL A 597 -19.52 -33.09 4.51
N ARG A 598 -18.54 -33.73 3.88
CA ARG A 598 -18.76 -34.87 2.96
C ARG A 598 -18.73 -36.25 3.60
N GLN A 599 -18.11 -36.38 4.77
CA GLN A 599 -17.97 -37.66 5.49
C GLN A 599 -18.63 -37.56 6.86
N VAL A 600 -17.87 -37.19 7.91
CA VAL A 600 -18.36 -37.19 9.29
C VAL A 600 -18.21 -35.80 9.90
N MET A 601 -19.26 -35.30 10.52
CA MET A 601 -19.25 -34.12 11.39
C MET A 601 -19.62 -34.59 12.80
N VAL A 602 -18.65 -34.66 13.72
CA VAL A 602 -18.90 -35.01 15.12
C VAL A 602 -19.15 -33.72 15.91
N VAL A 603 -20.30 -33.62 16.56
CA VAL A 603 -20.71 -32.47 17.37
C VAL A 603 -21.25 -32.98 18.70
N LEU A 604 -20.75 -32.45 19.82
CA LEU A 604 -21.22 -32.84 21.16
C LEU A 604 -22.61 -32.25 21.48
N GLU A 605 -22.87 -31.01 21.03
CA GLU A 605 -24.15 -30.32 21.20
C GLU A 605 -24.39 -29.37 20.01
N LEU A 606 -25.60 -29.39 19.44
CA LEU A 606 -25.98 -28.56 18.29
C LEU A 606 -27.28 -27.80 18.57
N LEU A 607 -27.14 -26.51 18.90
CA LEU A 607 -28.28 -25.60 19.06
C LEU A 607 -28.73 -25.08 17.68
N ILE A 608 -29.99 -25.31 17.29
CA ILE A 608 -30.54 -24.88 16.00
C ILE A 608 -31.71 -23.92 16.21
N GLU A 609 -31.58 -22.67 15.74
CA GLU A 609 -32.61 -21.64 15.94
C GLU A 609 -33.71 -21.57 14.85
N LYS A 610 -33.60 -22.32 13.72
CA LYS A 610 -34.71 -22.45 12.74
C LYS A 610 -34.69 -23.69 11.82
N VAL A 611 -35.79 -23.85 11.06
CA VAL A 611 -36.37 -25.09 10.49
C VAL A 611 -35.56 -25.77 9.36
N ARG A 612 -35.55 -27.12 9.36
CA ARG A 612 -35.06 -28.00 8.26
C ARG A 612 -36.14 -28.24 7.21
N SER A 613 -35.75 -28.41 5.94
CA SER A 613 -36.60 -29.02 4.90
C SER A 613 -36.25 -30.51 4.74
N VAL A 614 -37.25 -31.38 4.75
CA VAL A 614 -37.12 -32.83 4.52
C VAL A 614 -38.11 -33.22 3.43
N GLY A 615 -37.62 -33.64 2.27
CA GLY A 615 -38.46 -34.07 1.14
C GLY A 615 -38.88 -35.53 1.26
N GLY A 616 -39.70 -35.86 2.27
CA GLY A 616 -40.18 -37.23 2.48
C GLY A 616 -40.55 -37.56 3.92
N GLN A 617 -40.21 -38.77 4.36
CA GLN A 617 -40.35 -39.23 5.74
C GLN A 617 -38.98 -39.36 6.42
N LEU A 618 -38.88 -38.91 7.67
CA LEU A 618 -37.73 -39.09 8.55
C LEU A 618 -38.13 -40.05 9.68
N CYS A 619 -37.48 -41.22 9.73
CA CYS A 619 -37.63 -42.19 10.81
C CYS A 619 -36.48 -42.04 11.81
N VAL A 620 -36.80 -42.04 13.10
CA VAL A 620 -35.84 -42.04 14.22
C VAL A 620 -36.11 -43.28 15.06
N SER A 621 -35.13 -44.18 15.13
CA SER A 621 -35.22 -45.45 15.86
C SER A 621 -33.83 -45.91 16.35
N ALA A 622 -33.78 -47.04 17.07
CA ALA A 622 -32.58 -47.50 17.77
C ALA A 622 -31.47 -48.11 16.88
N ALA A 623 -31.67 -48.24 15.57
CA ALA A 623 -30.66 -48.69 14.63
C ALA A 623 -30.90 -48.18 13.20
N ASN A 624 -29.81 -47.89 12.51
CA ASN A 624 -29.79 -47.55 11.09
C ASN A 624 -28.47 -48.02 10.47
N GLY A 625 -28.48 -48.19 9.15
CA GLY A 625 -27.35 -48.72 8.40
C GLY A 625 -27.46 -48.35 6.94
N LYS A 626 -26.35 -47.99 6.30
CA LYS A 626 -26.29 -47.90 4.84
C LYS A 626 -25.53 -49.11 4.30
N ILE A 627 -26.14 -49.89 3.42
CA ILE A 627 -25.56 -51.17 2.97
C ILE A 627 -24.28 -50.91 2.19
N LYS A 628 -23.17 -51.50 2.64
CA LYS A 628 -21.86 -51.48 1.99
C LYS A 628 -21.69 -52.67 1.05
N THR A 629 -22.13 -53.86 1.47
CA THR A 629 -22.22 -55.06 0.63
C THR A 629 -23.43 -55.89 1.04
N ALA A 630 -24.05 -56.56 0.07
CA ALA A 630 -25.06 -57.59 0.27
C ALA A 630 -24.69 -58.78 -0.62
N VAL A 631 -24.53 -59.96 -0.02
CA VAL A 631 -24.11 -61.19 -0.72
C VAL A 631 -25.06 -62.32 -0.33
N LEU A 632 -25.58 -63.05 -1.31
CA LEU A 632 -26.45 -64.21 -1.08
C LEU A 632 -25.58 -65.47 -0.84
N GLU A 633 -25.67 -66.02 0.36
CA GLU A 633 -24.94 -67.21 0.81
C GLU A 633 -25.91 -68.16 1.52
N ASP A 634 -25.94 -69.44 1.15
CA ASP A 634 -26.75 -70.50 1.80
C ASP A 634 -28.26 -70.16 2.03
N GLY A 635 -28.85 -69.34 1.15
CA GLY A 635 -30.26 -68.91 1.25
C GLY A 635 -30.49 -67.67 2.12
N TYR A 636 -29.42 -67.02 2.59
CA TYR A 636 -29.46 -65.78 3.36
C TYR A 636 -28.66 -64.67 2.67
N TRP A 637 -29.20 -63.46 2.66
CA TRP A 637 -28.45 -62.25 2.36
C TRP A 637 -27.59 -61.87 3.57
N ARG A 638 -26.28 -62.04 3.45
CA ARG A 638 -25.28 -61.46 4.33
C ARG A 638 -25.08 -59.99 3.96
N ILE A 639 -25.48 -59.10 4.85
CA ILE A 639 -25.45 -57.65 4.65
C ILE A 639 -24.46 -57.02 5.64
N THR A 640 -23.50 -56.24 5.14
CA THR A 640 -22.59 -55.40 5.93
C THR A 640 -22.92 -53.93 5.68
N PHE A 641 -22.79 -53.08 6.69
CA PHE A 641 -23.03 -51.64 6.56
C PHE A 641 -21.75 -50.82 6.35
N GLU A 642 -21.89 -49.53 5.99
CA GLU A 642 -20.78 -48.58 5.89
C GLU A 642 -20.22 -48.21 7.28
N GLN A 643 -21.10 -48.23 8.29
CA GLN A 643 -20.84 -48.09 9.72
C GLN A 643 -20.91 -49.43 10.46
N ASP A 644 -20.45 -49.48 11.71
CA ASP A 644 -20.66 -50.61 12.64
C ASP A 644 -22.15 -50.99 12.71
N ASN A 645 -22.44 -52.29 12.64
CA ASN A 645 -23.80 -52.80 12.64
C ASN A 645 -24.50 -52.55 14.00
N SER A 646 -25.62 -51.82 13.95
CA SER A 646 -26.50 -51.56 15.10
C SER A 646 -27.77 -52.44 15.13
N PHE A 647 -28.02 -53.23 14.08
CA PHE A 647 -29.14 -54.16 14.00
C PHE A 647 -28.87 -55.46 14.78
N GLN A 648 -29.94 -56.04 15.34
CA GLN A 648 -29.96 -57.24 16.15
C GLN A 648 -30.84 -58.31 15.50
N ALA A 649 -30.73 -59.56 15.95
CA ALA A 649 -31.70 -60.59 15.57
C ALA A 649 -33.14 -60.13 15.90
N HIS A 650 -34.10 -60.55 15.09
CA HIS A 650 -35.53 -60.20 15.18
C HIS A 650 -35.86 -58.73 14.87
N ASP A 651 -34.88 -57.90 14.50
CA ASP A 651 -35.14 -56.53 14.04
C ASP A 651 -35.86 -56.52 12.69
N LEU A 652 -36.88 -55.67 12.59
CA LEU A 652 -37.63 -55.43 11.36
C LEU A 652 -36.98 -54.27 10.60
N MET A 653 -35.93 -54.58 9.85
CA MET A 653 -35.18 -53.64 9.01
C MET A 653 -36.01 -53.21 7.79
N ARG A 654 -36.08 -51.91 7.51
CA ARG A 654 -36.76 -51.36 6.34
C ARG A 654 -35.85 -50.47 5.51
N CYS A 655 -35.84 -50.70 4.19
CA CYS A 655 -35.36 -49.74 3.20
C CYS A 655 -36.56 -49.13 2.46
N ALA A 656 -36.52 -47.83 2.19
CA ALA A 656 -37.53 -47.14 1.38
C ALA A 656 -36.92 -45.89 0.73
N THR A 657 -36.66 -45.97 -0.57
CA THR A 657 -35.94 -44.94 -1.33
C THR A 657 -36.74 -44.55 -2.58
N PHE A 658 -36.93 -43.24 -2.75
CA PHE A 658 -37.64 -42.66 -3.89
C PHE A 658 -36.61 -42.04 -4.85
N SER A 659 -36.45 -42.61 -6.05
CA SER A 659 -35.46 -42.16 -7.02
C SER A 659 -36.03 -42.18 -8.44
N GLY A 660 -36.08 -41.01 -9.10
CA GLY A 660 -36.40 -40.91 -10.53
C GLY A 660 -37.76 -41.49 -10.98
N GLY A 661 -38.73 -41.61 -10.07
CA GLY A 661 -40.03 -42.25 -10.33
C GLY A 661 -40.09 -43.75 -10.00
N ASN A 662 -38.96 -44.37 -9.62
CA ASN A 662 -38.93 -45.73 -9.10
C ASN A 662 -38.99 -45.72 -7.56
N LEU A 663 -39.88 -46.56 -7.02
CA LEU A 663 -39.98 -46.86 -5.60
C LEU A 663 -39.16 -48.12 -5.31
N LYS A 664 -38.03 -47.99 -4.62
CA LYS A 664 -37.31 -49.14 -4.06
C LYS A 664 -37.69 -49.29 -2.59
N GLY A 665 -38.02 -50.51 -2.15
CA GLY A 665 -38.25 -50.75 -0.73
C GLY A 665 -38.57 -52.19 -0.37
N TYR A 666 -38.18 -52.55 0.85
CA TYR A 666 -38.42 -53.84 1.48
C TYR A 666 -38.51 -53.65 3.00
N TRP A 667 -39.23 -54.54 3.68
CA TRP A 667 -39.33 -54.58 5.13
C TRP A 667 -39.17 -56.03 5.59
N VAL A 668 -38.02 -56.33 6.19
CA VAL A 668 -37.49 -57.68 6.38
C VAL A 668 -37.07 -57.89 7.83
N GLU A 669 -37.18 -59.12 8.32
CA GLU A 669 -36.74 -59.54 9.63
C GLU A 669 -35.29 -60.06 9.57
N VAL A 670 -34.45 -59.51 10.45
CA VAL A 670 -33.07 -59.96 10.62
C VAL A 670 -33.08 -61.31 11.34
N ALA A 671 -32.70 -62.37 10.63
CA ALA A 671 -32.64 -63.73 11.17
C ALA A 671 -31.48 -63.91 12.17
N GLY A 672 -30.41 -63.13 12.05
CA GLY A 672 -29.26 -63.20 12.95
C GLY A 672 -28.19 -62.14 12.67
N VAL A 673 -27.20 -62.07 13.55
CA VAL A 673 -26.04 -61.19 13.43
C VAL A 673 -24.77 -62.04 13.53
N GLU A 674 -23.88 -61.91 12.55
CA GLU A 674 -22.58 -62.58 12.51
C GLU A 674 -21.47 -61.53 12.38
N GLY A 675 -20.78 -61.27 13.50
CA GLY A 675 -19.78 -60.20 13.58
C GLY A 675 -20.42 -58.84 13.32
N ASP A 676 -19.95 -58.17 12.26
CA ASP A 676 -20.45 -56.86 11.79
C ASP A 676 -21.43 -56.99 10.60
N SER A 677 -21.94 -58.21 10.35
CA SER A 677 -22.92 -58.49 9.30
C SER A 677 -24.23 -58.99 9.88
N ILE A 678 -25.34 -58.68 9.22
CA ILE A 678 -26.65 -59.29 9.49
C ILE A 678 -26.96 -60.36 8.44
N LEU A 679 -27.77 -61.34 8.83
CA LEU A 679 -28.35 -62.34 7.95
C LEU A 679 -29.85 -62.10 7.82
N VAL A 680 -30.35 -62.05 6.59
CA VAL A 680 -31.79 -61.95 6.25
C VAL A 680 -32.14 -63.06 5.27
N SER A 681 -33.22 -63.81 5.50
CA SER A 681 -33.61 -64.89 4.58
C SER A 681 -33.90 -64.37 3.17
N GLU A 682 -33.57 -65.14 2.12
CA GLU A 682 -33.94 -64.77 0.75
C GLU A 682 -35.47 -64.63 0.58
N ASP A 683 -36.24 -65.50 1.23
CA ASP A 683 -37.72 -65.51 1.22
C ASP A 683 -38.36 -64.21 1.75
N GLU A 684 -37.61 -63.39 2.50
CA GLU A 684 -38.10 -62.14 3.06
C GLU A 684 -38.24 -61.01 2.03
N PHE A 685 -37.52 -61.11 0.89
CA PHE A 685 -37.47 -60.06 -0.13
C PHE A 685 -38.47 -60.29 -1.26
N SER A 686 -39.69 -59.76 -1.11
CA SER A 686 -40.80 -59.91 -2.05
C SER A 686 -40.72 -59.05 -3.34
N GLY A 687 -39.52 -58.97 -3.95
CA GLY A 687 -39.31 -58.40 -5.29
C GLY A 687 -38.34 -57.20 -5.39
N SER A 688 -37.91 -56.64 -4.25
CA SER A 688 -36.81 -55.66 -4.19
C SER A 688 -35.67 -56.25 -3.37
N LEU A 689 -34.51 -56.47 -3.98
CA LEU A 689 -33.33 -57.05 -3.34
C LEU A 689 -32.47 -55.98 -2.64
N PRO A 690 -31.68 -56.36 -1.61
CA PRO A 690 -30.74 -55.46 -0.95
C PRO A 690 -29.53 -55.21 -1.86
N GLU A 691 -29.09 -53.95 -1.99
CA GLU A 691 -27.90 -53.61 -2.77
C GLU A 691 -27.01 -52.57 -2.06
N ALA A 692 -25.75 -52.48 -2.49
CA ALA A 692 -24.82 -51.50 -1.94
C ALA A 692 -25.32 -50.06 -2.22
N GLY A 693 -25.48 -49.28 -1.16
CA GLY A 693 -26.07 -47.94 -1.19
C GLY A 693 -27.44 -47.82 -0.51
N ASP A 694 -28.15 -48.94 -0.28
CA ASP A 694 -29.47 -48.92 0.36
C ASP A 694 -29.43 -48.35 1.78
N GLU A 695 -30.30 -47.38 2.06
CA GLU A 695 -30.45 -46.79 3.40
C GLU A 695 -31.53 -47.53 4.19
N CYS A 696 -31.09 -48.25 5.22
CA CYS A 696 -31.90 -49.10 6.07
C CYS A 696 -32.09 -48.49 7.46
N VAL A 697 -33.30 -48.64 8.00
CA VAL A 697 -33.65 -48.18 9.35
C VAL A 697 -34.46 -49.26 10.08
N LEU A 698 -34.27 -49.35 11.39
CA LEU A 698 -35.07 -50.20 12.26
C LEU A 698 -36.51 -49.68 12.32
N MET A 699 -37.48 -50.54 12.01
CA MET A 699 -38.91 -50.26 12.18
C MET A 699 -39.57 -51.41 12.93
N GLY A 700 -39.20 -51.58 14.20
CA GLY A 700 -39.75 -52.60 15.09
C GLY A 700 -38.84 -53.82 15.28
N ASN A 701 -39.25 -54.73 16.16
CA ASN A 701 -38.59 -56.01 16.41
C ASN A 701 -39.66 -57.03 16.85
N THR A 702 -39.62 -58.27 16.35
CA THR A 702 -40.67 -59.27 16.63
C THR A 702 -40.67 -59.76 18.08
N GLU A 703 -39.52 -59.68 18.77
CA GLU A 703 -39.34 -60.17 20.15
C GLU A 703 -39.06 -59.05 21.18
N ASN A 704 -38.01 -58.25 20.97
CA ASN A 704 -37.44 -57.31 21.95
C ASN A 704 -38.26 -56.00 22.08
N PRO A 705 -38.94 -55.74 23.21
CA PRO A 705 -39.76 -54.54 23.38
C PRO A 705 -38.97 -53.23 23.33
N LEU A 706 -37.68 -53.23 23.68
CA LEU A 706 -36.82 -52.04 23.67
C LEU A 706 -36.42 -51.58 22.25
N ARG A 707 -36.88 -52.29 21.22
CA ARG A 707 -36.63 -52.04 19.80
C ARG A 707 -37.93 -51.96 18.98
N GLN A 708 -39.08 -51.91 19.66
CA GLN A 708 -40.42 -51.82 19.07
C GLN A 708 -40.93 -50.38 18.91
N ASN A 709 -40.10 -49.40 19.24
CA ASN A 709 -40.40 -47.98 19.25
C ASN A 709 -39.69 -47.21 18.13
N LEU A 710 -40.39 -46.24 17.52
CA LEU A 710 -39.83 -45.29 16.57
C LEU A 710 -40.60 -43.96 16.60
N ILE A 711 -39.97 -42.90 16.07
CA ILE A 711 -40.64 -41.64 15.73
C ILE A 711 -40.61 -41.49 14.22
N LEU A 712 -41.77 -41.25 13.59
CA LEU A 712 -41.92 -41.05 12.16
C LEU A 712 -42.43 -39.63 11.87
N ILE A 713 -41.54 -38.79 11.34
CA ILE A 713 -41.87 -37.42 10.89
C ILE A 713 -42.18 -37.50 9.40
N SER A 714 -43.42 -37.20 8.99
CA SER A 714 -43.86 -37.26 7.60
C SER A 714 -44.25 -35.88 7.06
N ALA A 715 -43.65 -35.49 5.95
CA ALA A 715 -44.04 -34.34 5.13
C ALA A 715 -44.30 -34.82 3.67
N THR A 716 -45.22 -35.77 3.55
CA THR A 716 -45.56 -36.48 2.31
C THR A 716 -46.55 -35.72 1.43
N GLU A 717 -46.61 -36.07 0.14
CA GLU A 717 -47.56 -35.47 -0.83
C GLU A 717 -49.04 -35.84 -0.56
N ASP A 718 -49.32 -36.63 0.49
CA ASP A 718 -50.68 -36.89 1.01
C ASP A 718 -51.32 -35.65 1.67
N GLY A 719 -50.56 -34.57 1.86
CA GLY A 719 -51.04 -33.32 2.44
C GLY A 719 -51.26 -33.36 3.95
N GLN A 720 -50.79 -34.41 4.62
CA GLN A 720 -51.05 -34.68 6.05
C GLN A 720 -49.74 -34.61 6.87
N PRO A 721 -49.15 -33.42 7.08
CA PRO A 721 -47.90 -33.29 7.83
C PRO A 721 -48.10 -33.72 9.29
N ARG A 722 -47.27 -34.66 9.75
CA ARG A 722 -47.44 -35.31 11.06
C ARG A 722 -46.13 -35.82 11.65
N VAL A 723 -46.07 -35.84 12.98
CA VAL A 723 -45.04 -36.51 13.79
C VAL A 723 -45.72 -37.60 14.60
N ASP A 724 -45.43 -38.85 14.26
CA ASP A 724 -46.02 -40.03 14.89
C ASP A 724 -45.00 -40.63 15.87
N VAL A 725 -45.35 -40.72 17.14
CA VAL A 725 -44.63 -41.51 18.14
C VAL A 725 -45.28 -42.89 18.17
N MET A 726 -44.52 -43.92 17.82
CA MET A 726 -44.98 -45.30 17.75
C MET A 726 -44.25 -46.19 18.77
N ASP A 727 -45.00 -47.09 19.39
CA ASP A 727 -44.48 -48.11 20.30
C ASP A 727 -45.30 -49.41 20.20
N GLY A 728 -44.60 -50.55 20.24
CA GLY A 728 -45.18 -51.88 20.07
C GLY A 728 -45.19 -52.41 18.63
N VAL A 729 -44.28 -51.98 17.75
CA VAL A 729 -44.17 -52.48 16.37
C VAL A 729 -43.55 -53.89 16.34
N LYS A 730 -44.39 -54.92 16.47
CA LYS A 730 -44.01 -56.35 16.53
C LYS A 730 -44.09 -57.10 15.20
N ALA A 731 -44.46 -56.42 14.13
CA ALA A 731 -44.69 -56.99 12.82
C ALA A 731 -44.46 -55.93 11.73
N LYS A 732 -44.47 -56.34 10.46
CA LYS A 732 -44.29 -55.49 9.27
C LYS A 732 -45.53 -54.60 8.97
N ASN A 733 -46.12 -54.01 10.01
CA ASN A 733 -47.23 -53.06 9.97
C ASN A 733 -47.23 -52.19 11.25
N PHE A 734 -48.01 -51.10 11.25
CA PHE A 734 -48.12 -50.18 12.40
C PHE A 734 -49.48 -50.29 13.14
N THR A 735 -50.22 -51.39 12.97
CA THR A 735 -51.56 -51.56 13.54
C THR A 735 -51.51 -51.48 15.06
N GLY A 736 -52.27 -50.56 15.65
CA GLY A 736 -52.33 -50.36 17.11
C GLY A 736 -51.04 -49.83 17.74
N CYS A 737 -50.07 -49.34 16.96
CA CYS A 737 -48.74 -48.92 17.43
C CYS A 737 -48.62 -47.41 17.73
N LEU A 738 -49.54 -46.57 17.26
CA LEU A 738 -49.51 -45.13 17.51
C LEU A 738 -49.77 -44.83 18.99
N ARG A 739 -48.93 -43.97 19.60
CA ARG A 739 -49.06 -43.51 21.00
C ARG A 739 -49.34 -42.02 21.12
N ALA A 740 -48.78 -41.25 20.19
CA ALA A 740 -49.06 -39.83 20.05
C ALA A 740 -48.86 -39.39 18.59
N ARG A 741 -49.68 -38.44 18.14
CA ARG A 741 -49.51 -37.73 16.87
C ARG A 741 -49.60 -36.23 17.10
N LEU A 742 -48.63 -35.49 16.57
CA LEU A 742 -48.67 -34.04 16.47
C LEU A 742 -48.71 -33.63 14.99
N GLY A 743 -49.70 -32.83 14.60
CA GLY A 743 -49.93 -32.42 13.20
C GLY A 743 -51.34 -32.82 12.74
N ASN A 744 -51.48 -33.24 11.49
CA ASN A 744 -52.76 -33.67 10.95
C ASN A 744 -53.21 -35.01 11.58
N LEU A 745 -54.37 -35.00 12.24
CA LEU A 745 -54.95 -36.14 12.96
C LEU A 745 -55.88 -37.01 12.10
N ASP A 746 -56.14 -36.61 10.84
CA ASP A 746 -57.03 -37.35 9.95
C ASP A 746 -56.50 -38.78 9.73
N GLY A 747 -57.43 -39.73 9.59
CA GLY A 747 -57.09 -41.15 9.46
C GLY A 747 -56.71 -41.86 10.76
N ILE A 748 -56.73 -41.19 11.93
CA ILE A 748 -56.79 -41.87 13.23
C ILE A 748 -58.19 -42.48 13.40
N SER A 749 -58.24 -43.72 13.88
CA SER A 749 -59.46 -44.42 14.29
C SER A 749 -59.23 -44.99 15.68
N ASP A 750 -59.98 -44.51 16.67
CA ASP A 750 -59.85 -44.86 18.08
C ASP A 750 -61.26 -45.02 18.70
N ASP A 751 -61.48 -46.18 19.32
CA ASP A 751 -62.75 -46.57 19.95
C ASP A 751 -63.09 -45.74 21.20
N TRP A 752 -62.14 -44.97 21.76
CA TRP A 752 -62.42 -43.99 22.82
C TRP A 752 -63.21 -42.77 22.33
N PHE A 753 -63.22 -42.51 21.02
CA PHE A 753 -63.94 -41.40 20.41
C PHE A 753 -65.21 -41.91 19.71
N PRO A 754 -66.31 -41.12 19.68
CA PRO A 754 -67.49 -41.47 18.91
C PRO A 754 -67.16 -41.67 17.42
N ALA A 755 -67.85 -42.60 16.75
CA ALA A 755 -67.60 -42.91 15.34
C ALA A 755 -67.87 -41.72 14.40
N ASP A 756 -68.73 -40.78 14.80
CA ASP A 756 -69.06 -39.53 14.12
C ASP A 756 -68.15 -38.34 14.50
N ASN A 757 -67.25 -38.52 15.48
CA ASN A 757 -66.36 -37.47 15.99
C ASN A 757 -64.97 -38.04 16.35
N GLN A 758 -64.36 -38.73 15.38
CA GLN A 758 -62.97 -39.17 15.44
C GLN A 758 -62.00 -37.99 15.39
N PRO A 759 -60.74 -38.13 15.87
CA PRO A 759 -59.72 -37.09 15.78
C PRO A 759 -59.52 -36.63 14.32
N HIS A 760 -59.60 -35.32 14.07
CA HIS A 760 -59.53 -34.75 12.73
C HIS A 760 -58.85 -33.37 12.72
N GLY A 761 -58.34 -32.95 11.56
CA GLY A 761 -57.63 -31.68 11.38
C GLY A 761 -56.30 -31.61 12.12
N ASN A 762 -55.73 -30.40 12.27
CA ASN A 762 -54.42 -30.23 12.89
C ASN A 762 -54.53 -30.12 14.42
N GLY A 763 -53.83 -30.98 15.17
CA GLY A 763 -53.85 -30.99 16.63
C GLY A 763 -52.82 -31.92 17.28
N LEU A 764 -53.12 -32.34 18.51
CA LEU A 764 -52.36 -33.31 19.29
C LEU A 764 -53.30 -34.45 19.72
N TYR A 765 -52.97 -35.67 19.32
CA TYR A 765 -53.52 -36.92 19.84
C TYR A 765 -52.44 -37.58 20.72
N SER A 766 -52.79 -38.12 21.89
CA SER A 766 -51.85 -38.80 22.79
C SER A 766 -52.59 -39.68 23.80
N ASP A 767 -52.09 -40.91 24.02
CA ASP A 767 -52.59 -41.84 25.05
C ASP A 767 -52.54 -41.22 26.47
N ASN A 768 -51.55 -40.35 26.72
CA ASN A 768 -51.37 -39.65 28.00
C ASN A 768 -50.67 -38.29 27.79
N ALA A 769 -51.12 -37.23 28.46
CA ALA A 769 -50.54 -35.89 28.31
C ALA A 769 -50.64 -35.04 29.60
N TYR A 770 -49.50 -34.51 30.05
CA TYR A 770 -49.42 -33.57 31.18
C TYR A 770 -49.17 -32.15 30.66
N LEU A 771 -50.26 -31.38 30.49
CA LEU A 771 -50.21 -30.04 29.89
C LEU A 771 -50.28 -28.93 30.95
N ARG A 772 -49.59 -27.81 30.70
CA ARG A 772 -49.64 -26.59 31.51
C ARG A 772 -49.87 -25.38 30.61
N GLY A 773 -50.81 -24.50 30.99
CA GLY A 773 -51.09 -23.27 30.26
C GLY A 773 -52.55 -22.83 30.40
N THR A 774 -52.94 -21.89 29.54
CA THR A 774 -54.33 -21.46 29.35
C THR A 774 -55.02 -22.42 28.40
N PHE A 775 -56.18 -22.95 28.77
CA PHE A 775 -56.97 -23.84 27.92
C PHE A 775 -58.20 -23.08 27.41
N LEU A 776 -58.32 -22.99 26.09
CA LEU A 776 -59.48 -22.40 25.43
C LEU A 776 -60.41 -23.53 24.96
N LEU A 777 -61.70 -23.40 25.25
CA LEU A 777 -62.72 -24.26 24.65
C LEU A 777 -62.90 -23.90 23.17
N VAL A 778 -63.50 -24.80 22.39
CA VAL A 778 -63.89 -24.53 20.98
C VAL A 778 -64.87 -23.34 20.88
N THR A 779 -65.55 -22.97 21.98
CA THR A 779 -66.37 -21.75 22.08
C THR A 779 -65.56 -20.45 22.14
N GLY A 780 -64.22 -20.51 22.21
CA GLY A 780 -63.33 -19.37 22.40
C GLY A 780 -63.24 -18.87 23.85
N GLU A 781 -63.90 -19.53 24.79
CA GLU A 781 -63.88 -19.17 26.21
C GLU A 781 -62.68 -19.81 26.90
N ASP A 782 -61.90 -19.02 27.65
CA ASP A 782 -60.85 -19.53 28.54
C ASP A 782 -61.48 -20.28 29.72
N ILE A 783 -60.99 -21.49 29.99
CA ILE A 783 -61.44 -22.34 31.09
C ILE A 783 -61.25 -21.63 32.44
N LYS A 784 -60.16 -20.89 32.66
CA LYS A 784 -59.97 -20.14 33.91
C LYS A 784 -61.00 -19.02 34.05
N THR A 785 -61.17 -18.20 33.01
CA THR A 785 -62.19 -17.13 32.95
C THR A 785 -63.60 -17.69 33.13
N LYS A 786 -63.91 -18.88 32.59
CA LYS A 786 -65.16 -19.61 32.87
C LYS A 786 -65.36 -19.86 34.35
N PHE A 787 -64.34 -20.38 35.05
CA PHE A 787 -64.40 -20.62 36.48
C PHE A 787 -64.52 -19.32 37.29
N GLU A 788 -63.75 -18.28 36.97
CA GLU A 788 -63.81 -16.97 37.63
C GLU A 788 -65.17 -16.26 37.43
N ILE A 789 -65.77 -16.34 36.23
CA ILE A 789 -67.12 -15.84 35.96
C ILE A 789 -68.18 -16.62 36.75
N VAL A 790 -68.03 -17.93 36.89
CA VAL A 790 -68.92 -18.77 37.71
C VAL A 790 -68.81 -18.38 39.18
N GLU A 791 -67.60 -18.21 39.71
CA GLU A 791 -67.36 -17.77 41.09
C GLU A 791 -67.93 -16.37 41.36
N GLY A 792 -67.65 -15.39 40.49
CA GLY A 792 -68.19 -14.04 40.60
C GLY A 792 -69.73 -13.99 40.57
N ARG A 793 -70.37 -14.79 39.70
CA ARG A 793 -71.83 -14.93 39.66
C ARG A 793 -72.40 -15.49 40.97
N ILE A 794 -71.73 -16.46 41.57
CA ILE A 794 -72.11 -17.01 42.90
C ILE A 794 -72.01 -15.90 43.96
N THR A 795 -70.91 -15.15 44.00
CA THR A 795 -70.71 -14.06 44.98
C THR A 795 -71.76 -12.95 44.85
N SER A 796 -72.03 -12.46 43.63
CA SER A 796 -73.02 -11.38 43.42
C SER A 796 -74.44 -11.79 43.83
N ALA A 797 -74.84 -13.05 43.58
CA ALA A 797 -76.13 -13.58 43.99
C ALA A 797 -76.30 -13.59 45.52
N VAL A 798 -75.24 -13.92 46.27
CA VAL A 798 -75.24 -13.92 47.74
C VAL A 798 -75.34 -12.51 48.32
N THR A 799 -74.66 -11.51 47.73
CA THR A 799 -74.73 -10.12 48.21
C THR A 799 -76.09 -9.48 47.97
N ALA A 800 -76.71 -9.70 46.80
CA ALA A 800 -78.03 -9.15 46.49
C ALA A 800 -79.10 -9.60 47.51
N LEU A 801 -79.15 -10.91 47.82
CA LEU A 801 -80.03 -11.48 48.82
C LEU A 801 -79.92 -10.79 50.19
N ARG A 802 -78.73 -10.32 50.58
CA ARG A 802 -78.50 -9.71 51.89
C ARG A 802 -79.11 -8.31 52.00
N ASN A 803 -79.11 -7.52 50.93
CA ASN A 803 -79.61 -6.14 50.97
C ASN A 803 -81.15 -6.09 50.96
N ASP A 804 -81.81 -7.02 50.27
CA ASP A 804 -83.28 -7.15 50.30
C ASP A 804 -83.80 -7.31 51.75
N PHE A 805 -83.13 -8.13 52.58
CA PHE A 805 -83.52 -8.32 53.99
C PHE A 805 -83.33 -7.08 54.88
N ALA A 806 -82.40 -6.17 54.56
CA ALA A 806 -82.04 -5.05 55.45
C ALA A 806 -82.91 -3.80 55.23
N THR A 807 -83.37 -3.56 54.00
CA THR A 807 -83.83 -2.22 53.59
C THR A 807 -85.34 -1.96 53.78
N GLU A 808 -86.17 -3.01 53.88
CA GLU A 808 -87.64 -2.86 53.85
C GLU A 808 -88.30 -2.40 55.17
N LYS A 809 -87.66 -2.58 56.34
CA LYS A 809 -88.35 -2.42 57.66
C LYS A 809 -87.66 -1.48 58.68
N GLY A 810 -86.55 -0.83 58.31
CA GLY A 810 -85.79 0.04 59.21
C GLY A 810 -86.13 1.53 59.14
N TYR A 811 -86.06 2.23 60.28
CA TYR A 811 -86.15 3.71 60.37
C TYR A 811 -84.84 4.42 60.01
N LEU A 812 -83.70 3.72 60.16
CA LEU A 812 -82.37 4.25 59.86
C LEU A 812 -82.12 4.31 58.35
N ASN A 813 -81.38 5.33 57.92
CA ASN A 813 -80.85 5.42 56.57
C ASN A 813 -79.42 4.85 56.54
N ASN A 814 -79.03 4.19 55.44
CA ASN A 814 -77.76 3.49 55.27
C ASN A 814 -77.33 2.66 56.52
N PRO A 815 -78.12 1.65 56.97
CA PRO A 815 -77.80 0.86 58.17
C PRO A 815 -76.78 -0.27 57.93
N ALA A 816 -76.53 -0.64 56.66
CA ALA A 816 -75.51 -1.62 56.28
C ALA A 816 -74.13 -0.98 56.05
N PHE A 817 -74.08 0.36 55.91
CA PHE A 817 -72.89 1.15 55.63
C PHE A 817 -72.22 0.88 54.27
N ASP A 818 -72.97 0.33 53.31
CA ASP A 818 -72.50 0.10 51.94
C ASP A 818 -72.14 1.43 51.24
N ASP A 819 -72.90 2.51 51.52
CA ASP A 819 -72.61 3.88 51.09
C ASP A 819 -71.69 4.63 52.09
N GLY A 820 -70.81 3.90 52.77
CA GLY A 820 -69.91 4.46 53.78
C GLY A 820 -70.66 5.03 54.99
N LEU A 821 -70.23 6.21 55.48
CA LEU A 821 -70.89 6.94 56.56
C LEU A 821 -71.93 7.96 56.06
N GLU A 822 -72.46 7.84 54.83
CA GLU A 822 -73.46 8.82 54.39
C GLU A 822 -74.67 8.84 55.32
N LYS A 823 -75.20 10.04 55.60
CA LYS A 823 -76.26 10.34 56.59
C LYS A 823 -75.89 10.10 58.07
N TRP A 824 -74.73 9.54 58.38
CA TRP A 824 -74.19 9.37 59.72
C TRP A 824 -73.13 10.41 60.04
N ASN A 825 -73.27 11.11 61.16
CA ASN A 825 -72.28 12.05 61.67
C ASN A 825 -71.31 11.33 62.63
N THR A 826 -70.05 11.73 62.65
CA THR A 826 -69.02 11.28 63.61
C THR A 826 -68.03 12.42 63.85
N GLU A 827 -67.31 12.37 64.97
CA GLU A 827 -66.09 13.12 65.20
C GLU A 827 -64.89 12.22 65.01
N ASN A 828 -63.95 12.60 64.13
CA ASN A 828 -62.74 11.84 63.84
C ASN A 828 -61.50 12.69 64.16
N GLU A 829 -60.68 12.26 65.11
CA GLU A 829 -59.37 12.86 65.41
C GLU A 829 -58.30 12.38 64.42
N THR A 830 -58.62 12.47 63.12
CA THR A 830 -57.66 12.18 62.06
C THR A 830 -56.71 13.37 61.91
N VAL A 831 -55.50 13.24 62.43
CA VAL A 831 -54.45 14.24 62.21
C VAL A 831 -53.79 13.97 60.87
N PHE A 832 -53.88 14.95 59.98
CA PHE A 832 -53.23 14.95 58.68
C PHE A 832 -51.88 15.64 58.79
N PHE A 833 -50.81 15.01 58.30
CA PHE A 833 -49.47 15.61 58.36
C PHE A 833 -49.24 16.57 57.19
N LEU A 834 -48.90 17.81 57.54
CA LEU A 834 -48.61 18.89 56.61
C LEU A 834 -47.15 19.33 56.77
N ALA A 835 -46.45 19.51 55.65
CA ALA A 835 -45.16 20.19 55.60
C ALA A 835 -45.33 21.46 54.75
N GLY A 836 -45.11 22.65 55.34
CA GLY A 836 -45.29 23.93 54.65
C GLY A 836 -46.68 24.11 54.02
N ASN A 837 -47.73 23.76 54.77
CA ASN A 837 -49.13 23.72 54.32
C ASN A 837 -49.45 22.76 53.15
N LYS A 838 -48.56 21.82 52.79
CA LYS A 838 -48.84 20.77 51.81
C LYS A 838 -48.96 19.40 52.47
N TRP A 839 -49.92 18.62 51.99
CA TRP A 839 -50.20 17.25 52.40
C TRP A 839 -49.04 16.31 52.08
N ILE A 840 -48.60 15.55 53.07
CA ILE A 840 -47.60 14.49 52.88
C ILE A 840 -48.32 13.24 52.37
N TRP A 841 -47.79 12.61 51.32
CA TRP A 841 -48.30 11.37 50.73
C TRP A 841 -47.33 10.21 50.99
N ALA A 842 -47.85 9.03 51.28
CA ALA A 842 -47.10 7.79 51.44
C ALA A 842 -47.94 6.61 50.93
N ASN A 843 -47.34 5.70 50.14
CA ASN A 843 -48.00 4.52 49.57
C ASN A 843 -49.36 4.85 48.91
N ASN A 844 -49.34 5.82 47.98
CA ASN A 844 -50.49 6.37 47.25
C ASN A 844 -51.66 6.91 48.11
N ASN A 845 -51.46 7.12 49.41
CA ASN A 845 -52.46 7.68 50.32
C ASN A 845 -51.90 8.91 51.05
N VAL A 846 -52.80 9.78 51.51
CA VAL A 846 -52.41 10.89 52.40
C VAL A 846 -51.93 10.34 53.74
N LEU A 847 -50.76 10.78 54.20
CA LEU A 847 -50.20 10.35 55.47
C LEU A 847 -51.06 10.90 56.62
N THR A 848 -51.74 9.98 57.31
CA THR A 848 -52.64 10.28 58.41
C THR A 848 -52.27 9.52 59.66
N ARG A 849 -52.36 10.17 60.81
CA ARG A 849 -52.53 9.48 62.08
C ARG A 849 -54.03 9.42 62.35
N LYS A 850 -54.63 8.26 62.08
CA LYS A 850 -55.99 7.95 62.55
C LYS A 850 -55.96 7.89 64.07
N GLY A 851 -56.44 8.96 64.72
CA GLY A 851 -56.72 8.97 66.15
C GLY A 851 -58.03 8.22 66.45
N ASP A 852 -58.69 8.65 67.51
CA ASP A 852 -59.99 8.11 67.89
C ASP A 852 -61.09 8.66 66.94
N GLY A 853 -62.03 7.80 66.53
CA GLY A 853 -62.96 8.08 65.43
C GLY A 853 -63.80 6.88 65.00
N ALA A 854 -64.65 7.07 63.99
CA ALA A 854 -65.42 6.02 63.31
C ALA A 854 -65.11 5.96 61.80
N SER A 855 -65.06 4.75 61.24
CA SER A 855 -64.84 4.52 59.81
C SER A 855 -65.45 3.19 59.34
N VAL A 856 -65.84 3.12 58.07
CA VAL A 856 -66.32 1.88 57.43
C VAL A 856 -65.13 1.07 56.92
N THR A 857 -65.21 -0.25 57.06
CA THR A 857 -64.20 -1.21 56.59
C THR A 857 -64.85 -2.56 56.28
N VAL A 858 -64.07 -3.53 55.81
CA VAL A 858 -64.52 -4.90 55.56
C VAL A 858 -63.89 -5.82 56.60
N ASP A 859 -64.72 -6.60 57.29
CA ASP A 859 -64.34 -7.58 58.31
C ASP A 859 -65.05 -8.90 58.00
N ASP A 860 -64.29 -9.99 57.86
CA ASP A 860 -64.79 -11.33 57.46
C ASP A 860 -65.73 -11.31 56.23
N GLY A 861 -65.34 -10.55 55.20
CA GLY A 861 -66.14 -10.39 53.96
C GLY A 861 -67.41 -9.55 54.12
N ARG A 862 -67.59 -8.83 55.23
CA ARG A 862 -68.77 -8.00 55.51
C ARG A 862 -68.40 -6.53 55.67
N THR A 863 -69.17 -5.63 55.07
CA THR A 863 -69.15 -4.19 55.41
C THR A 863 -69.50 -4.00 56.88
N VAL A 864 -68.66 -3.27 57.63
CA VAL A 864 -68.85 -2.94 59.05
C VAL A 864 -68.36 -1.53 59.38
N VAL A 865 -68.93 -0.91 60.41
CA VAL A 865 -68.36 0.30 61.03
C VAL A 865 -67.46 -0.08 62.21
N HIS A 866 -66.23 0.40 62.17
CA HIS A 866 -65.28 0.33 63.27
C HIS A 866 -65.27 1.69 63.99
N ILE A 867 -65.62 1.69 65.29
CA ILE A 867 -65.64 2.86 66.18
C ILE A 867 -64.57 2.70 67.25
N ARG A 868 -63.82 3.77 67.53
CA ARG A 868 -62.75 3.83 68.53
C ARG A 868 -62.89 5.12 69.35
N ASN A 869 -63.30 5.01 70.62
CA ASN A 869 -63.48 6.11 71.61
C ASN A 869 -64.27 7.36 71.14
N LYS A 870 -65.03 7.24 70.06
CA LYS A 870 -65.92 8.27 69.50
C LYS A 870 -67.30 7.67 69.23
N TYR A 871 -68.14 8.35 68.49
CA TYR A 871 -69.54 7.98 68.27
C TYR A 871 -69.93 8.06 66.78
N ILE A 872 -70.98 7.33 66.40
CA ILE A 872 -71.76 7.64 65.20
C ILE A 872 -73.14 8.15 65.62
N LEU A 873 -73.68 9.14 64.90
CA LEU A 873 -74.93 9.81 65.22
C LEU A 873 -75.72 10.07 63.93
N GLN A 874 -76.89 9.46 63.77
CA GLN A 874 -77.82 9.84 62.71
C GLN A 874 -78.78 10.91 63.24
N LYS A 875 -78.71 12.13 62.69
CA LYS A 875 -79.61 13.23 63.05
C LYS A 875 -81.05 12.89 62.63
N ARG A 876 -82.05 13.42 63.36
CA ARG A 876 -83.48 13.22 63.05
C ARG A 876 -83.86 13.52 61.59
N ALA A 877 -83.27 14.56 60.99
CA ALA A 877 -83.50 14.93 59.59
C ALA A 877 -82.86 13.98 58.54
N ASN A 878 -81.98 13.08 58.98
CA ASN A 878 -81.28 12.10 58.15
C ASN A 878 -81.89 10.68 58.24
N LEU A 879 -82.85 10.46 59.14
CA LEU A 879 -83.57 9.19 59.25
C LEU A 879 -84.35 8.89 57.95
N LYS A 880 -84.43 7.61 57.57
CA LYS A 880 -85.20 7.17 56.39
C LYS A 880 -86.70 7.41 56.59
N SER A 881 -87.17 7.20 57.81
CA SER A 881 -88.54 7.50 58.23
C SER A 881 -88.59 7.79 59.74
N ILE A 882 -89.59 8.54 60.18
CA ILE A 882 -89.83 8.85 61.59
C ILE A 882 -91.13 8.15 62.01
N PRO A 883 -91.17 7.40 63.12
CA PRO A 883 -92.39 6.73 63.57
C PRO A 883 -93.49 7.74 63.88
N SER A 884 -94.71 7.45 63.43
CA SER A 884 -95.90 8.23 63.76
C SER A 884 -96.29 8.00 65.22
N MET A 885 -96.32 9.07 66.00
CA MET A 885 -96.72 9.05 67.41
C MET A 885 -98.21 9.42 67.54
N PRO A 886 -99.08 8.54 68.07
CA PRO A 886 -100.49 8.86 68.29
C PRO A 886 -100.66 9.92 69.39
N VAL A 887 -101.83 10.53 69.45
CA VAL A 887 -102.20 11.52 70.48
C VAL A 887 -103.25 10.91 71.38
N ASN A 888 -103.08 11.03 72.70
CA ASN A 888 -103.99 10.50 73.71
C ASN A 888 -105.22 11.40 73.91
N GLY A 889 -106.14 10.97 74.80
CA GLY A 889 -107.38 11.70 75.09
C GLY A 889 -107.18 13.09 75.69
N ASP A 890 -106.01 13.37 76.28
CA ASP A 890 -105.65 14.64 76.91
C ASP A 890 -104.91 15.60 75.97
N GLY A 891 -104.69 15.20 74.70
CA GLY A 891 -104.04 16.02 73.67
C GLY A 891 -102.51 15.90 73.63
N GLU A 892 -101.91 15.04 74.45
CA GLU A 892 -100.47 14.79 74.48
C GLU A 892 -100.09 13.63 73.53
N LYS A 893 -98.88 13.68 72.96
CA LYS A 893 -98.37 12.59 72.11
C LYS A 893 -97.84 11.42 72.96
N GLU A 894 -98.16 10.20 72.54
CA GLU A 894 -97.61 8.98 73.14
C GLU A 894 -96.35 8.53 72.38
N ALA A 895 -95.28 8.24 73.12
CA ALA A 895 -94.05 7.72 72.54
C ALA A 895 -94.19 6.22 72.20
N VAL A 896 -94.00 5.88 70.93
CA VAL A 896 -94.01 4.49 70.45
C VAL A 896 -92.64 3.84 70.74
N PRO A 897 -92.59 2.60 71.28
CA PRO A 897 -91.32 1.91 71.50
C PRO A 897 -90.61 1.61 70.17
N VAL A 898 -89.34 1.99 70.07
CA VAL A 898 -88.46 1.70 68.92
C VAL A 898 -87.38 0.73 69.38
N TYR A 899 -87.26 -0.40 68.69
CA TYR A 899 -86.20 -1.38 68.93
C TYR A 899 -85.02 -1.09 68.02
N LEU A 900 -83.83 -0.94 68.60
CA LEU A 900 -82.57 -0.89 67.88
C LEU A 900 -81.84 -2.23 68.07
N SER A 901 -81.31 -2.80 66.99
CA SER A 901 -80.54 -4.03 67.04
C SER A 901 -79.33 -3.91 66.13
N PHE A 902 -78.16 -4.26 66.66
CA PHE A 902 -76.89 -4.23 65.92
C PHE A 902 -76.01 -5.38 66.41
N PHE A 903 -75.22 -5.93 65.50
CA PHE A 903 -74.14 -6.86 65.84
C PHE A 903 -72.85 -6.05 65.98
N TYR A 904 -72.10 -6.30 67.05
CA TYR A 904 -70.81 -5.66 67.29
C TYR A 904 -69.76 -6.71 67.65
N ARG A 905 -68.50 -6.40 67.32
CA ARG A 905 -67.32 -7.18 67.72
C ARG A 905 -66.42 -6.28 68.56
N CYS A 906 -66.33 -6.55 69.86
CA CYS A 906 -65.51 -5.77 70.78
C CYS A 906 -64.03 -6.18 70.60
N ALA A 907 -63.24 -5.36 69.89
CA ALA A 907 -61.81 -5.61 69.68
C ALA A 907 -60.93 -5.24 70.89
N THR A 908 -61.42 -4.38 71.79
CA THR A 908 -60.72 -3.97 73.02
C THR A 908 -61.78 -3.58 74.05
N LYS A 909 -61.60 -3.99 75.31
CA LYS A 909 -62.59 -3.71 76.38
C LYS A 909 -62.88 -2.21 76.50
N GLY A 910 -64.15 -1.88 76.64
CA GLY A 910 -64.67 -0.52 76.74
C GLY A 910 -66.18 -0.57 76.90
N THR A 911 -66.82 0.61 76.90
CA THR A 911 -68.26 0.75 77.14
C THR A 911 -68.94 1.40 75.93
N LEU A 912 -70.13 0.96 75.55
CA LEU A 912 -70.81 1.39 74.32
C LEU A 912 -72.17 2.02 74.64
N ARG A 913 -72.16 3.32 74.94
CA ARG A 913 -73.38 4.06 75.25
C ARG A 913 -74.19 4.37 73.99
N VAL A 914 -75.46 3.97 74.00
CA VAL A 914 -76.47 4.19 72.96
C VAL A 914 -77.61 5.01 73.58
N GLN A 915 -77.87 6.19 73.03
CA GLN A 915 -78.84 7.13 73.58
C GLN A 915 -79.47 8.02 72.50
N PHE A 916 -80.66 8.56 72.78
CA PHE A 916 -81.17 9.73 72.06
C PHE A 916 -80.71 11.01 72.77
N LEU A 917 -80.03 11.89 72.02
CA LEU A 917 -79.59 13.21 72.50
C LEU A 917 -80.73 14.24 72.36
N ASP A 918 -80.71 15.25 73.23
CA ASP A 918 -81.57 16.44 73.18
C ASP A 918 -83.09 16.12 73.05
N VAL A 919 -83.56 15.15 73.84
CA VAL A 919 -84.95 14.68 73.80
C VAL A 919 -85.90 15.73 74.40
N ASP A 920 -86.50 16.52 73.52
CA ASP A 920 -87.63 17.38 73.86
C ASP A 920 -88.89 16.54 74.17
N LYS A 921 -89.41 16.67 75.40
CA LYS A 921 -90.65 16.02 75.87
C LYS A 921 -91.86 16.95 75.88
N THR A 922 -91.75 18.17 75.35
CA THR A 922 -92.84 19.16 75.35
C THR A 922 -94.03 18.66 74.53
N GLY A 923 -95.19 18.53 75.18
CA GLY A 923 -96.44 18.02 74.58
C GLY A 923 -96.47 16.51 74.38
N PHE A 924 -95.66 15.75 75.12
CA PHE A 924 -95.70 14.29 75.17
C PHE A 924 -96.11 13.79 76.55
N ALA A 925 -96.89 12.70 76.58
CA ALA A 925 -97.16 11.96 77.80
C ALA A 925 -95.84 11.40 78.38
N ASN A 926 -95.69 11.39 79.70
CA ASN A 926 -94.39 11.11 80.34
C ASN A 926 -93.81 9.74 79.94
N PHE A 927 -92.63 9.74 79.31
CA PHE A 927 -91.93 8.54 78.84
C PHE A 927 -90.43 8.58 79.15
N ASN A 928 -89.81 7.39 79.21
CA ASN A 928 -88.36 7.24 79.35
C ASN A 928 -87.70 7.25 77.97
N SER A 929 -86.71 8.11 77.78
CA SER A 929 -85.83 8.11 76.61
C SER A 929 -84.89 6.91 76.64
N LEU A 930 -84.54 6.36 75.48
CA LEU A 930 -83.55 5.28 75.39
C LEU A 930 -82.18 5.81 75.83
N GLU A 931 -81.61 5.14 76.82
CA GLU A 931 -80.22 5.26 77.26
C GLU A 931 -79.77 3.89 77.77
N VAL A 932 -78.77 3.31 77.12
CA VAL A 932 -78.17 2.00 77.42
C VAL A 932 -76.65 2.15 77.32
N GLU A 933 -75.88 1.48 78.17
CA GLU A 933 -74.41 1.55 78.23
C GLU A 933 -73.75 0.15 78.28
#